data_AF-A0A967V9L0-F1
#
_entry.id   AF-A0A967V9L0-F1
#
_cell.length_a   1.000
_cell.length_b   1.000
_cell.length_c   1.000
_cell.angle_alpha   90.00
_cell.angle_beta   90.00
_cell.angle_gamma   90.00
#
_symmetry.space_group_name_H-M   'P 1'
#
loop_
_entity.id
_entity.type
_entity.pdbx_description
1 polymer ?
#
loop_
_entity_poly.entity_id
_entity_poly.type
_entity_poly.pdbx_seq_one_letter_code
_entity_poly.pdbx_strand_id
1 'polypeptide(L)'
;MNARVHFINFRILLVFVFLLIGEAVVFGEAIGPSPYLKNQISFPDEPFRVVGESASDPDWVKFTIILSPYDANVVYYQDCQQYPFHYHFARDLLDPFIGMSTSEYDQVTLYEEGQQAVLGAVIMPPTFGYPPPPAFGEYGIQFVRQDPYTKEEIAEMFNVVKASIISEPGVQAFYFPSYEQMATAEANREWLESQGIFLSSTGRWAEGNAVYSEGWALGELKFFTGDQIASAYLAGELGPGDILLTDGVPAEVPFLAGIITLSASTPNSHVAILAKTYGVPFVHFALAEDANRAQELVGHKIVLRGYNKYQGVEARLIDVEGVLDEAEIAEILALKAPPVLDISPMAYYGAYSASTDGLLPEDIKYFGGKAANFGIIRNAIPNQSPVATAFSFDLWNEFLDQSIAPRSSVIIEPGGYLLFWADNDEDQGPTHTNFKLGKNGEEIGLYDRDGITLIDGISFGQQYSDVSYGRLPDGNDNWVFFGSGTASPNQPNFGGIGGPTHGLFINEFMADNDSTIQDPDGGGYPDWIELYNAGPNAVDLGGMYLTDDMNDPTKWMIPFEIGGGVLREEINNRLSGHSYPPLDMAALSADLRIIGHMIKNAGITSFTPGQEAAVIATLQDPNYGFDAYRKIRFRSSTNVEDSNQFTGAGLYDSYSGCLADDLDGDSEGPCICDANEDNERGVFRAIRKVFASFYNDNAYLERLRHDVNESEVGMALLVHHSFPDEYELANGVAILEKWYKTWRIELVTQDGAVPVTNPLDGSIPEEVSVYVSSYGIYPTLVRQSNLVPLGATVMDWQDDYNDLSRLLISVGEDYNDVINQDYFALDLEYKKLAGGGAAIPAGGLVVKQVREIPQPDTTQRVTPFLINEPIDFCLYQGECGDIFSNHRLKSQWLFETKNLWLTPENLEECLYTSLGLEYLAENRILNITGELPQLPKAYHNSSGTSKVNTDDGWFMHHLANPRGCELHTELIPTEVKVDESPILTLRDFDWLTLGIEYNEPVLTWEYTGPNTTTTDLICLRPCLEPQVGDLLQHRYFEVPKGPSISITFYWPPDPGAAAGYTAPLSRWVETVIEGYTSEPIVLHGWYSQTYRPEHHNFGEHFLFEPRLEEGISQQILDELGAKDIRFIHFYYEFGNGWFRTYGFEEKPFYPADIDGDEDTDFADYSILAGRWQDVVCDECGGADLNGDGRVTGEDLRELTYHWLAGFE
;
A
#
# COMPACT_ATOMS: atom_id res chain seq x y z
N MET A 1 8.92 -67.03 39.38
CA MET A 1 9.24 -67.37 40.78
C MET A 1 8.41 -66.46 41.68
N ASN A 2 7.53 -67.08 42.48
CA ASN A 2 7.03 -66.68 43.81
C ASN A 2 6.66 -65.20 44.03
N ALA A 3 5.36 -64.88 44.17
CA ALA A 3 4.56 -64.98 45.40
C ALA A 3 4.40 -63.57 46.02
N ARG A 4 3.26 -63.09 46.52
CA ARG A 4 2.02 -63.73 46.98
C ARG A 4 1.04 -62.60 47.45
N VAL A 5 -0.26 -62.77 47.14
CA VAL A 5 -1.44 -62.75 48.09
C VAL A 5 -1.83 -61.41 48.70
N HIS A 6 -3.10 -61.00 48.85
CA HIS A 6 -4.49 -61.38 48.50
C HIS A 6 -5.35 -60.22 49.13
N PHE A 7 -6.61 -59.91 48.79
CA PHE A 7 -7.88 -60.61 49.09
C PHE A 7 -8.99 -59.65 48.55
N ILE A 8 -9.92 -60.09 47.66
CA ILE A 8 -11.32 -60.49 47.95
C ILE A 8 -12.31 -59.31 48.13
N ASN A 9 -13.57 -59.32 47.67
CA ASN A 9 -14.42 -60.14 46.77
C ASN A 9 -15.88 -59.60 46.93
N PHE A 10 -16.78 -59.97 46.01
CA PHE A 10 -18.26 -60.00 46.12
C PHE A 10 -19.08 -58.69 46.06
N ARG A 11 -20.28 -58.61 45.48
CA ARG A 11 -21.07 -59.29 44.42
C ARG A 11 -22.49 -58.67 44.52
N ILE A 12 -23.05 -58.20 43.40
CA ILE A 12 -24.40 -58.51 42.88
C ILE A 12 -25.63 -58.34 43.82
N LEU A 13 -26.63 -57.49 43.46
CA LEU A 13 -27.95 -57.88 42.90
C LEU A 13 -29.05 -56.76 42.97
N LEU A 14 -29.60 -56.40 41.80
CA LEU A 14 -30.98 -56.00 41.39
C LEU A 14 -31.81 -54.83 42.00
N VAL A 15 -32.27 -53.98 41.06
CA VAL A 15 -33.66 -53.51 40.76
C VAL A 15 -34.11 -52.09 41.18
N PHE A 16 -34.31 -51.28 40.12
CA PHE A 16 -35.30 -50.21 39.84
C PHE A 16 -35.93 -49.41 40.99
N VAL A 17 -35.90 -48.07 40.89
CA VAL A 17 -37.05 -47.19 40.54
C VAL A 17 -36.75 -45.70 40.84
N PHE A 18 -37.14 -44.83 39.89
CA PHE A 18 -37.39 -43.36 39.91
C PHE A 18 -36.26 -42.31 39.72
N LEU A 19 -36.49 -41.56 38.63
CA LEU A 19 -36.12 -40.22 38.18
C LEU A 19 -35.73 -39.12 39.21
N LEU A 20 -34.89 -38.23 38.66
CA LEU A 20 -34.87 -36.75 38.76
C LEU A 20 -34.02 -36.06 39.86
N ILE A 21 -33.09 -35.25 39.33
CA ILE A 21 -32.31 -34.12 39.89
C ILE A 21 -31.09 -34.50 40.75
N GLY A 22 -29.92 -34.17 40.21
CA GLY A 22 -28.62 -34.21 40.88
C GLY A 22 -27.53 -34.01 39.84
N GLU A 23 -27.19 -32.76 39.58
CA GLU A 23 -26.13 -32.28 38.69
C GLU A 23 -24.85 -33.12 38.84
N ALA A 24 -24.34 -33.63 37.71
CA ALA A 24 -22.97 -34.07 37.63
C ALA A 24 -22.09 -32.83 37.54
N VAL A 25 -21.41 -32.51 38.63
CA VAL A 25 -20.19 -31.69 38.58
C VAL A 25 -19.20 -32.47 37.71
N VAL A 26 -19.00 -32.02 36.48
CA VAL A 26 -17.91 -32.48 35.62
C VAL A 26 -16.67 -31.76 36.12
N PHE A 27 -15.74 -32.51 36.73
CA PHE A 27 -14.37 -32.04 36.90
C PHE A 27 -13.74 -31.99 35.50
N GLY A 28 -13.26 -30.82 35.07
CA GLY A 28 -12.54 -30.68 33.80
C GLY A 28 -11.39 -31.69 33.72
N GLU A 29 -11.38 -32.52 32.68
CA GLU A 29 -10.27 -33.43 32.38
C GLU A 29 -9.05 -32.59 31.96
N ALA A 30 -7.88 -32.90 32.55
CA ALA A 30 -6.63 -32.30 32.12
C ALA A 30 -6.15 -33.01 30.85
N ILE A 31 -5.89 -32.22 29.80
CA ILE A 31 -5.40 -32.70 28.50
C ILE A 31 -4.04 -33.42 28.69
N GLY A 32 -3.88 -34.58 28.06
CA GLY A 32 -2.72 -35.47 28.24
C GLY A 32 -1.37 -34.89 27.77
N PRO A 33 -0.22 -35.43 28.24
CA PRO A 33 1.10 -34.94 27.85
C PRO A 33 1.41 -35.25 26.37
N SER A 34 1.75 -34.22 25.59
CA SER A 34 2.18 -34.32 24.19
C SER A 34 3.51 -33.56 23.99
N PRO A 35 4.42 -34.03 23.12
CA PRO A 35 5.65 -33.30 22.79
C PRO A 35 5.38 -32.02 21.98
N TYR A 36 4.16 -31.85 21.45
CA TYR A 36 3.76 -30.71 20.60
C TYR A 36 2.84 -29.71 21.31
N LEU A 37 2.63 -29.89 22.61
CA LEU A 37 1.78 -29.07 23.46
C LEU A 37 2.52 -28.75 24.76
N LYS A 38 2.42 -27.50 25.21
CA LYS A 38 2.90 -27.11 26.53
C LYS A 38 2.12 -25.94 27.08
N ASN A 39 2.17 -25.77 28.40
CA ASN A 39 1.42 -24.70 29.08
C ASN A 39 2.26 -23.47 29.41
N GLN A 40 3.56 -23.50 29.11
CA GLN A 40 4.48 -22.38 29.31
C GLN A 40 5.51 -22.35 28.19
N ILE A 41 5.85 -21.15 27.72
CA ILE A 41 6.93 -20.90 26.75
C ILE A 41 8.04 -20.07 27.40
N SER A 42 9.24 -20.10 26.84
CA SER A 42 10.37 -19.29 27.29
C SER A 42 10.67 -18.18 26.27
N PHE A 43 10.90 -16.97 26.72
CA PHE A 43 11.32 -15.85 25.87
C PHE A 43 12.79 -15.49 26.12
N PRO A 44 13.60 -15.15 25.09
CA PRO A 44 13.27 -15.11 23.66
C PRO A 44 13.40 -16.46 22.95
N ASP A 45 14.04 -17.43 23.59
CA ASP A 45 14.38 -18.72 22.97
C ASP A 45 13.31 -19.79 23.15
N GLU A 46 12.43 -19.89 22.15
CA GLU A 46 11.29 -20.78 22.14
C GLU A 46 11.33 -21.77 20.95
N PRO A 47 11.57 -23.07 21.18
CA PRO A 47 11.55 -24.08 20.12
C PRO A 47 10.22 -24.21 19.39
N PHE A 48 9.10 -23.87 20.03
CA PHE A 48 7.78 -23.90 19.40
C PHE A 48 7.53 -22.70 18.47
N ARG A 49 8.48 -21.75 18.34
CA ARG A 49 8.31 -20.56 17.50
C ARG A 49 8.59 -20.85 16.03
N VAL A 50 7.91 -20.10 15.16
CA VAL A 50 8.29 -19.92 13.76
C VAL A 50 9.14 -18.65 13.68
N VAL A 51 10.22 -18.73 12.89
CA VAL A 51 11.14 -17.62 12.66
C VAL A 51 10.74 -16.89 11.37
N GLY A 52 10.70 -15.55 11.39
CA GLY A 52 10.40 -14.73 10.22
C GLY A 52 11.40 -14.94 9.05
N GLU A 53 10.95 -14.71 7.80
CA GLU A 53 11.74 -14.98 6.60
C GLU A 53 12.66 -13.82 6.17
N SER A 54 12.34 -12.59 6.58
CA SER A 54 13.15 -11.39 6.37
C SER A 54 13.62 -10.72 7.68
N ALA A 55 14.47 -9.70 7.58
CA ALA A 55 15.00 -8.97 8.74
C ALA A 55 13.93 -8.20 9.53
N SER A 56 12.80 -7.89 8.90
CA SER A 56 11.67 -7.16 9.49
C SER A 56 10.48 -8.05 9.88
N ASP A 57 10.52 -9.36 9.59
CA ASP A 57 9.42 -10.27 9.89
C ASP A 57 9.48 -10.77 11.34
N PRO A 58 8.40 -10.60 12.13
CA PRO A 58 8.40 -11.03 13.52
C PRO A 58 8.34 -12.55 13.67
N ASP A 59 8.99 -13.05 14.72
CA ASP A 59 8.84 -14.43 15.19
C ASP A 59 7.51 -14.59 15.94
N TRP A 60 6.97 -15.81 16.05
CA TRP A 60 5.72 -16.01 16.79
C TRP A 60 5.50 -17.43 17.31
N VAL A 61 4.68 -17.53 18.35
CA VAL A 61 4.20 -18.78 18.95
C VAL A 61 2.70 -18.66 19.24
N LYS A 62 1.89 -19.58 18.74
CA LYS A 62 0.44 -19.59 18.92
C LYS A 62 0.02 -20.27 20.23
N PHE A 63 -1.11 -19.82 20.77
CA PHE A 63 -1.74 -20.43 21.93
C PHE A 63 -3.27 -20.49 21.85
N THR A 64 -3.85 -21.43 22.59
CA THR A 64 -5.30 -21.56 22.77
C THR A 64 -5.63 -21.57 24.27
N ILE A 65 -6.67 -20.84 24.69
CA ILE A 65 -7.24 -20.91 26.04
C ILE A 65 -8.62 -21.55 25.92
N ILE A 66 -8.84 -22.67 26.60
CA ILE A 66 -10.13 -23.36 26.56
C ILE A 66 -11.01 -22.83 27.69
N LEU A 67 -12.21 -22.40 27.34
CA LEU A 67 -13.21 -21.86 28.27
C LEU A 67 -13.98 -22.99 28.97
N SER A 68 -15.00 -22.62 29.75
CA SER A 68 -15.81 -23.56 30.54
C SER A 68 -16.33 -24.73 29.67
N PRO A 69 -16.22 -26.01 30.12
CA PRO A 69 -15.94 -26.45 31.50
C PRO A 69 -14.45 -26.63 31.87
N TYR A 70 -13.52 -26.21 31.01
CA TYR A 70 -12.08 -26.27 31.28
C TYR A 70 -11.59 -25.05 32.07
N ASP A 71 -10.37 -25.11 32.60
CA ASP A 71 -9.77 -24.00 33.33
C ASP A 71 -9.23 -22.93 32.37
N ALA A 72 -9.94 -21.81 32.26
CA ALA A 72 -9.57 -20.67 31.42
C ALA A 72 -8.27 -19.97 31.86
N ASN A 73 -7.65 -20.36 32.98
CA ASN A 73 -6.32 -19.89 33.38
C ASN A 73 -5.17 -20.71 32.78
N VAL A 74 -5.48 -21.75 32.00
CA VAL A 74 -4.48 -22.61 31.36
C VAL A 74 -4.35 -22.22 29.88
N VAL A 75 -3.14 -21.79 29.52
CA VAL A 75 -2.75 -21.50 28.14
C VAL A 75 -2.15 -22.76 27.52
N TYR A 76 -2.57 -23.13 26.32
CA TYR A 76 -2.02 -24.26 25.57
C TYR A 76 -1.24 -23.72 24.37
N TYR A 77 0.09 -23.69 24.49
CA TYR A 77 0.99 -23.34 23.40
C TYR A 77 1.25 -24.56 22.52
N GLN A 78 1.20 -24.32 21.23
CA GLN A 78 1.43 -25.35 20.21
C GLN A 78 2.83 -25.24 19.64
N ASP A 79 3.41 -26.38 19.26
CA ASP A 79 4.63 -26.42 18.46
C ASP A 79 4.34 -25.86 17.08
N CYS A 80 4.66 -24.59 16.84
CA CYS A 80 4.32 -23.92 15.58
C CYS A 80 5.15 -24.39 14.39
N GLN A 81 6.18 -25.22 14.58
CA GLN A 81 6.88 -25.85 13.45
C GLN A 81 6.12 -27.11 12.99
N GLN A 82 5.50 -27.84 13.92
CA GLN A 82 4.74 -29.05 13.63
C GLN A 82 3.25 -28.80 13.37
N TYR A 83 2.68 -27.91 14.16
CA TYR A 83 1.33 -27.37 14.07
C TYR A 83 1.45 -25.86 13.98
N PRO A 84 1.71 -25.27 12.81
CA PRO A 84 1.80 -23.82 12.74
C PRO A 84 0.48 -23.10 13.08
N PHE A 85 -0.59 -23.83 13.41
CA PHE A 85 -1.97 -23.47 13.13
C PHE A 85 -2.98 -23.97 14.18
N HIS A 86 -3.86 -23.10 14.71
CA HIS A 86 -4.69 -23.39 15.89
C HIS A 86 -5.63 -24.59 15.71
N TYR A 87 -6.34 -24.66 14.59
CA TYR A 87 -7.33 -25.72 14.35
C TYR A 87 -6.69 -27.12 14.34
N HIS A 88 -5.58 -27.31 13.62
CA HIS A 88 -4.92 -28.62 13.58
C HIS A 88 -4.36 -29.04 14.93
N PHE A 89 -3.79 -28.09 15.69
CA PHE A 89 -3.38 -28.34 17.07
C PHE A 89 -4.57 -28.73 17.96
N ALA A 90 -5.66 -27.97 17.88
CA ALA A 90 -6.85 -28.18 18.68
C ALA A 90 -7.54 -29.52 18.36
N ARG A 91 -7.77 -29.80 17.07
CA ARG A 91 -8.38 -31.04 16.59
C ARG A 91 -7.57 -32.28 16.94
N ASP A 92 -6.24 -32.19 16.95
CA ASP A 92 -5.40 -33.37 17.19
C ASP A 92 -5.09 -33.58 18.67
N LEU A 93 -5.05 -32.51 19.47
CA LEU A 93 -4.50 -32.54 20.83
C LEU A 93 -5.41 -31.95 21.92
N LEU A 94 -6.44 -31.18 21.61
CA LEU A 94 -7.29 -30.54 22.61
C LEU A 94 -8.68 -31.19 22.68
N ASP A 95 -8.94 -31.87 23.79
CA ASP A 95 -10.12 -32.73 24.03
C ASP A 95 -11.49 -32.19 23.54
N PRO A 96 -11.88 -30.91 23.75
CA PRO A 96 -13.17 -30.43 23.26
C PRO A 96 -13.28 -30.32 21.74
N PHE A 97 -12.15 -30.24 21.03
CA PHE A 97 -12.10 -29.97 19.60
C PHE A 97 -11.72 -31.20 18.75
N ILE A 98 -11.45 -32.34 19.39
CA ILE A 98 -11.03 -33.56 18.70
C ILE A 98 -12.10 -34.03 17.71
N GLY A 99 -11.72 -34.06 16.43
CA GLY A 99 -12.57 -34.51 15.34
C GLY A 99 -13.64 -33.51 14.89
N MET A 100 -13.65 -32.27 15.39
CA MET A 100 -14.45 -31.18 14.82
C MET A 100 -13.98 -30.86 13.39
N SER A 101 -14.91 -30.43 12.55
CA SER A 101 -14.60 -29.76 11.28
C SER A 101 -14.12 -28.33 11.53
N THR A 102 -13.48 -27.71 10.53
CA THR A 102 -12.99 -26.33 10.62
C THR A 102 -14.14 -25.35 10.90
N SER A 103 -15.27 -25.49 10.19
CA SER A 103 -16.46 -24.64 10.39
C SER A 103 -17.05 -24.76 11.81
N GLU A 104 -17.12 -25.97 12.37
CA GLU A 104 -17.58 -26.16 13.75
C GLU A 104 -16.60 -25.54 14.76
N TYR A 105 -15.30 -25.61 14.48
CA TYR A 105 -14.26 -25.02 15.32
C TYR A 105 -14.27 -23.49 15.26
N ASP A 106 -14.41 -22.90 14.08
CA ASP A 106 -14.45 -21.45 13.89
C ASP A 106 -15.68 -20.84 14.56
N GLN A 107 -16.85 -21.49 14.43
CA GLN A 107 -18.08 -21.05 15.09
C GLN A 107 -17.93 -20.94 16.62
N VAL A 108 -17.12 -21.82 17.23
CA VAL A 108 -16.91 -21.86 18.68
C VAL A 108 -15.62 -21.16 19.13
N THR A 109 -14.87 -20.51 18.23
CA THR A 109 -13.61 -19.84 18.60
C THR A 109 -13.49 -18.40 18.09
N LEU A 110 -14.10 -18.06 16.95
CA LEU A 110 -13.96 -16.76 16.29
C LEU A 110 -15.14 -15.80 16.51
N TYR A 111 -16.25 -16.24 17.10
CA TYR A 111 -17.43 -15.41 17.39
C TYR A 111 -17.73 -15.37 18.88
N GLU A 112 -18.36 -14.29 19.34
CA GLU A 112 -18.80 -14.15 20.73
C GLU A 112 -19.87 -15.20 21.10
N GLU A 113 -20.82 -15.45 20.19
CA GLU A 113 -21.92 -16.36 20.45
C GLU A 113 -21.44 -17.82 20.52
N GLY A 114 -21.46 -18.38 21.73
CA GLY A 114 -21.13 -19.80 21.95
C GLY A 114 -19.63 -20.10 22.01
N GLN A 115 -18.78 -19.09 22.23
CA GLN A 115 -17.34 -19.24 22.30
C GLN A 115 -16.89 -20.27 23.35
N GLN A 116 -16.04 -21.22 22.93
CA GLN A 116 -15.47 -22.30 23.74
C GLN A 116 -13.95 -22.20 23.90
N ALA A 117 -13.26 -21.43 23.05
CA ALA A 117 -11.85 -21.10 23.25
C ALA A 117 -11.48 -19.72 22.70
N VAL A 118 -10.45 -19.13 23.30
CA VAL A 118 -9.79 -17.91 22.83
C VAL A 118 -8.52 -18.30 22.10
N LEU A 119 -8.31 -17.69 20.93
CA LEU A 119 -7.13 -17.88 20.10
C LEU A 119 -6.23 -16.66 20.18
N GLY A 120 -4.92 -16.89 20.07
CA GLY A 120 -3.97 -15.79 20.04
C GLY A 120 -2.54 -16.22 19.76
N ALA A 121 -1.67 -15.24 19.65
CA ALA A 121 -0.25 -15.46 19.44
C ALA A 121 0.59 -14.59 20.38
N VAL A 122 1.71 -15.15 20.82
CA VAL A 122 2.82 -14.38 21.37
C VAL A 122 3.74 -14.06 20.20
N ILE A 123 3.85 -12.78 19.89
CA ILE A 123 4.64 -12.26 18.77
C ILE A 123 5.95 -11.72 19.34
N MET A 124 7.07 -12.10 18.74
CA MET A 124 8.42 -11.78 19.19
C MET A 124 9.15 -10.98 18.12
N PRO A 125 10.16 -10.17 18.49
CA PRO A 125 10.98 -9.45 17.52
C PRO A 125 11.65 -10.41 16.51
N PRO A 126 11.97 -9.94 15.28
CA PRO A 126 12.65 -10.74 14.26
C PRO A 126 13.96 -11.38 14.74
N THR A 127 14.22 -12.64 14.39
CA THR A 127 15.50 -13.32 14.74
C THR A 127 16.70 -12.78 13.92
N PHE A 128 16.48 -12.31 12.70
CA PHE A 128 17.57 -11.90 11.79
C PHE A 128 17.80 -10.39 11.82
N GLY A 129 18.92 -9.96 12.37
CA GLY A 129 19.55 -8.69 12.00
C GLY A 129 18.76 -7.41 12.29
N TYR A 130 18.10 -7.30 13.45
CA TYR A 130 17.41 -6.06 13.88
C TYR A 130 18.34 -5.11 14.68
N PRO A 131 18.88 -4.04 14.06
CA PRO A 131 19.46 -2.89 14.75
C PRO A 131 18.55 -1.64 14.68
N PRO A 132 18.39 -0.90 15.79
CA PRO A 132 18.88 -1.22 17.12
C PRO A 132 17.96 -2.25 17.80
N PRO A 133 18.51 -3.27 18.49
CA PRO A 133 17.69 -4.17 19.32
C PRO A 133 16.84 -3.38 20.32
N PRO A 134 15.63 -3.85 20.68
CA PRO A 134 14.75 -3.11 21.56
C PRO A 134 15.46 -2.84 22.89
N ALA A 135 15.26 -1.64 23.44
CA ALA A 135 15.99 -1.14 24.63
C ALA A 135 15.84 -2.04 25.87
N PHE A 136 14.82 -2.91 25.87
CA PHE A 136 14.58 -3.99 26.81
C PHE A 136 13.95 -5.15 26.03
N GLY A 137 14.03 -6.38 26.57
CA GLY A 137 13.35 -7.51 25.93
C GLY A 137 11.84 -7.29 25.90
N GLU A 138 11.19 -7.58 24.78
CA GLU A 138 9.77 -7.32 24.62
C GLU A 138 9.10 -8.31 23.68
N TYR A 139 7.78 -8.46 23.83
CA TYR A 139 6.95 -9.27 22.96
C TYR A 139 5.51 -8.73 22.94
N GLY A 140 4.81 -8.99 21.85
CA GLY A 140 3.39 -8.73 21.69
C GLY A 140 2.54 -9.93 22.10
N ILE A 141 1.36 -9.69 22.66
CA ILE A 141 0.29 -10.67 22.80
C ILE A 141 -0.87 -10.18 21.94
N GLN A 142 -1.31 -11.02 21.00
CA GLN A 142 -2.44 -10.74 20.12
C GLN A 142 -3.56 -11.74 20.41
N PHE A 143 -4.81 -11.26 20.40
CA PHE A 143 -6.02 -12.07 20.48
C PHE A 143 -6.78 -12.03 19.16
N VAL A 144 -7.51 -13.09 18.87
CA VAL A 144 -8.29 -13.22 17.63
C VAL A 144 -9.75 -13.50 17.98
N ARG A 145 -10.64 -12.69 17.40
CA ARG A 145 -12.11 -12.84 17.33
C ARG A 145 -12.63 -11.86 16.29
N GLN A 146 -13.72 -12.22 15.61
CA GLN A 146 -14.43 -11.37 14.65
C GLN A 146 -15.19 -10.24 15.35
N ASP A 147 -15.81 -10.54 16.50
CA ASP A 147 -16.41 -9.52 17.37
C ASP A 147 -15.34 -8.87 18.28
N PRO A 148 -15.41 -7.56 18.55
CA PRO A 148 -14.47 -6.90 19.46
C PRO A 148 -14.63 -7.40 20.90
N TYR A 149 -13.55 -7.81 21.56
CA TYR A 149 -13.51 -8.11 22.99
C TYR A 149 -13.72 -6.83 23.80
N THR A 150 -14.40 -6.96 24.94
CA THR A 150 -14.48 -5.88 25.92
C THR A 150 -13.12 -5.64 26.55
N LYS A 151 -12.89 -4.43 27.07
CA LYS A 151 -11.64 -4.08 27.74
C LYS A 151 -11.34 -4.98 28.95
N GLU A 152 -12.37 -5.41 29.69
CA GLU A 152 -12.21 -6.32 30.81
C GLU A 152 -11.74 -7.72 30.36
N GLU A 153 -12.31 -8.26 29.29
CA GLU A 153 -11.89 -9.55 28.71
C GLU A 153 -10.44 -9.48 28.22
N ILE A 154 -10.08 -8.41 27.49
CA ILE A 154 -8.70 -8.17 27.05
C ILE A 154 -7.74 -8.21 28.25
N ALA A 155 -8.09 -7.50 29.33
CA ALA A 155 -7.23 -7.41 30.50
C ALA A 155 -7.07 -8.76 31.22
N GLU A 156 -8.13 -9.56 31.33
CA GLU A 156 -8.08 -10.88 31.95
C GLU A 156 -7.20 -11.83 31.13
N MET A 157 -7.48 -11.96 29.83
CA MET A 157 -6.75 -12.88 28.94
C MET A 157 -5.28 -12.49 28.79
N PHE A 158 -4.98 -11.19 28.70
CA PHE A 158 -3.62 -10.68 28.60
C PHE A 158 -2.78 -11.07 29.82
N ASN A 159 -3.35 -10.96 31.01
CA ASN A 159 -2.65 -11.33 32.24
C ASN A 159 -2.46 -12.85 32.36
N VAL A 160 -3.43 -13.65 31.90
CA VAL A 160 -3.30 -15.12 31.85
C VAL A 160 -2.14 -15.54 30.94
N VAL A 161 -2.08 -15.01 29.71
CA VAL A 161 -1.00 -15.33 28.75
C VAL A 161 0.34 -14.78 29.20
N LYS A 162 0.38 -13.57 29.74
CA LYS A 162 1.61 -12.99 30.27
C LYS A 162 2.17 -13.83 31.43
N ALA A 163 1.32 -14.37 32.29
CA ALA A 163 1.75 -15.21 33.42
C ALA A 163 2.26 -16.59 33.00
N SER A 164 1.92 -17.08 31.80
CA SER A 164 2.41 -18.36 31.27
C SER A 164 3.74 -18.25 30.50
N ILE A 165 4.30 -17.05 30.33
CA ILE A 165 5.57 -16.84 29.63
C ILE A 165 6.70 -16.68 30.64
N ILE A 166 7.74 -17.52 30.52
CA ILE A 166 8.94 -17.45 31.35
C ILE A 166 9.93 -16.51 30.68
N SER A 167 10.21 -15.37 31.30
CA SER A 167 11.12 -14.34 30.79
C SER A 167 12.01 -13.77 31.90
N GLU A 168 13.11 -13.12 31.53
CA GLU A 168 13.98 -12.43 32.50
C GLU A 168 13.27 -11.21 33.13
N PRO A 169 13.64 -10.81 34.36
CA PRO A 169 13.12 -9.60 34.97
C PRO A 169 13.41 -8.37 34.10
N GLY A 170 12.37 -7.64 33.71
CA GLY A 170 12.48 -6.45 32.85
C GLY A 170 11.98 -6.64 31.42
N VAL A 171 11.54 -7.85 31.03
CA VAL A 171 10.85 -8.05 29.75
C VAL A 171 9.43 -7.49 29.79
N GLN A 172 9.07 -6.68 28.80
CA GLN A 172 7.77 -6.01 28.70
C GLN A 172 6.85 -6.71 27.69
N ALA A 173 5.61 -6.95 28.10
CA ALA A 173 4.56 -7.44 27.22
C ALA A 173 3.72 -6.26 26.72
N PHE A 174 3.36 -6.27 25.44
CA PHE A 174 2.44 -5.32 24.81
C PHE A 174 1.20 -6.03 24.27
N TYR A 175 0.06 -5.37 24.31
CA TYR A 175 -1.13 -5.84 23.62
C TYR A 175 -1.10 -5.37 22.17
N PHE A 176 -1.12 -6.31 21.23
CA PHE A 176 -1.12 -6.06 19.78
C PHE A 176 -2.52 -6.38 19.26
N PRO A 177 -3.45 -5.41 19.25
CA PRO A 177 -4.81 -5.66 18.78
C PRO A 177 -4.80 -6.10 17.31
N SER A 178 -5.62 -7.09 16.95
CA SER A 178 -5.96 -7.31 15.54
C SER A 178 -6.85 -6.17 15.03
N TYR A 179 -7.09 -6.13 13.72
CA TYR A 179 -7.90 -5.10 13.08
C TYR A 179 -9.27 -4.93 13.77
N GLU A 180 -9.97 -6.04 14.00
CA GLU A 180 -11.30 -6.11 14.62
C GLU A 180 -11.29 -5.61 16.08
N GLN A 181 -10.13 -5.65 16.73
CA GLN A 181 -9.95 -5.28 18.13
C GLN A 181 -9.44 -3.84 18.30
N MET A 182 -8.98 -3.20 17.22
CA MET A 182 -8.25 -1.92 17.25
C MET A 182 -9.09 -0.79 17.83
N ALA A 183 -10.32 -0.60 17.32
CA ALA A 183 -11.20 0.48 17.76
C ALA A 183 -11.51 0.41 19.26
N THR A 184 -11.82 -0.80 19.77
CA THR A 184 -12.12 -1.01 21.19
C THR A 184 -10.88 -0.85 22.06
N ALA A 185 -9.73 -1.33 21.61
CA ALA A 185 -8.47 -1.17 22.33
C ALA A 185 -8.11 0.31 22.46
N GLU A 186 -8.18 1.08 21.38
CA GLU A 186 -7.81 2.50 21.38
C GLU A 186 -8.77 3.36 22.18
N ALA A 187 -10.07 3.13 22.05
CA ALA A 187 -11.08 3.82 22.86
C ALA A 187 -10.87 3.63 24.38
N ASN A 188 -10.12 2.59 24.79
CA ASN A 188 -9.86 2.25 26.18
C ASN A 188 -8.37 2.26 26.57
N ARG A 189 -7.50 2.87 25.75
CA ARG A 189 -6.04 2.87 25.95
C ARG A 189 -5.63 3.29 27.37
N GLU A 190 -6.10 4.45 27.84
CA GLU A 190 -5.75 4.97 29.19
C GLU A 190 -6.10 3.98 30.31
N TRP A 191 -7.23 3.28 30.17
CA TRP A 191 -7.67 2.30 31.14
C TRP A 191 -6.79 1.04 31.11
N LEU A 192 -6.50 0.50 29.92
CA LEU A 192 -5.62 -0.67 29.75
C LEU A 192 -4.21 -0.39 30.26
N GLU A 193 -3.64 0.78 29.96
CA GLU A 193 -2.32 1.19 30.44
C GLU A 193 -2.31 1.33 31.97
N SER A 194 -3.40 1.80 32.59
CA SER A 194 -3.52 1.83 34.06
C SER A 194 -3.51 0.44 34.70
N GLN A 195 -3.86 -0.60 33.94
CA GLN A 195 -3.75 -2.01 34.34
C GLN A 195 -2.39 -2.63 33.99
N GLY A 196 -1.46 -1.84 33.43
CA GLY A 196 -0.13 -2.30 33.01
C GLY A 196 -0.11 -3.02 31.66
N ILE A 197 -1.10 -2.76 30.80
CA ILE A 197 -1.26 -3.32 29.45
C ILE A 197 -1.07 -2.19 28.44
N PHE A 198 0.09 -2.14 27.81
CA PHE A 198 0.44 -1.11 26.83
C PHE A 198 0.10 -1.57 25.42
N LEU A 199 -0.54 -0.71 24.63
CA LEU A 199 -0.89 -1.01 23.25
C LEU A 199 0.29 -0.74 22.32
N SER A 200 0.47 -1.58 21.31
CA SER A 200 1.43 -1.35 20.22
C SER A 200 1.08 -2.26 19.03
N SER A 201 1.96 -2.35 18.04
CA SER A 201 1.82 -3.22 16.86
C SER A 201 3.17 -3.74 16.41
N THR A 202 3.17 -4.64 15.42
CA THR A 202 4.41 -5.10 14.77
C THR A 202 5.16 -3.97 14.07
N GLY A 203 4.54 -2.82 13.79
CA GLY A 203 5.20 -1.61 13.30
C GLY A 203 6.31 -1.10 14.20
N ARG A 204 6.30 -1.49 15.49
CA ARG A 204 7.40 -1.27 16.42
C ARG A 204 8.71 -1.97 16.01
N TRP A 205 8.62 -2.99 15.18
CA TRP A 205 9.74 -3.78 14.67
C TRP A 205 9.92 -3.66 13.14
N ALA A 206 9.09 -2.86 12.46
CA ALA A 206 9.19 -2.68 11.02
C ALA A 206 10.48 -1.95 10.62
N GLU A 207 11.16 -2.42 9.58
CA GLU A 207 12.28 -1.72 8.95
C GLU A 207 11.78 -0.92 7.75
N GLY A 208 11.65 0.40 7.92
CA GLY A 208 11.46 1.33 6.80
C GLY A 208 10.07 1.33 6.16
N ASN A 209 9.86 2.29 5.26
CA ASN A 209 8.63 2.42 4.48
C ASN A 209 8.50 1.32 3.43
N ALA A 210 7.29 1.09 2.91
CA ALA A 210 7.04 0.14 1.82
C ALA A 210 6.39 0.83 0.61
N VAL A 211 6.69 0.35 -0.59
CA VAL A 211 6.06 0.81 -1.85
C VAL A 211 5.29 -0.35 -2.48
N TYR A 212 3.97 -0.26 -2.46
CA TYR A 212 3.08 -1.26 -3.05
C TYR A 212 2.85 -1.03 -4.54
N SER A 213 2.91 0.23 -5.00
CA SER A 213 2.87 0.62 -6.41
C SER A 213 3.88 1.73 -6.64
N GLU A 214 4.79 1.53 -7.59
CA GLU A 214 5.85 2.48 -7.89
C GLU A 214 5.36 3.64 -8.75
N GLY A 215 6.02 4.78 -8.63
CA GLY A 215 5.77 5.94 -9.46
C GLY A 215 5.84 7.24 -8.67
N TRP A 216 5.30 8.29 -9.28
CA TRP A 216 5.21 9.61 -8.69
C TRP A 216 3.81 10.20 -8.84
N ALA A 217 3.44 11.16 -8.01
CA ALA A 217 2.19 11.89 -8.08
C ALA A 217 2.42 13.36 -7.72
N LEU A 218 1.63 14.27 -8.28
CA LEU A 218 1.59 15.68 -7.92
C LEU A 218 0.14 16.06 -7.66
N GLY A 219 -0.17 16.53 -6.45
CA GLY A 219 -1.54 16.81 -6.03
C GLY A 219 -1.61 17.41 -4.63
N GLU A 220 -2.79 17.82 -4.20
CA GLU A 220 -3.04 18.24 -2.81
C GLU A 220 -3.11 17.01 -1.90
N LEU A 221 -2.39 17.03 -0.78
CA LEU A 221 -2.42 15.95 0.21
C LEU A 221 -3.64 16.07 1.12
N LYS A 222 -4.55 15.09 1.11
CA LYS A 222 -5.77 15.11 1.92
C LYS A 222 -5.85 13.90 2.84
N PHE A 223 -6.24 14.12 4.10
CA PHE A 223 -6.42 13.04 5.07
C PHE A 223 -7.89 12.65 5.22
N PHE A 224 -8.17 11.36 5.07
CA PHE A 224 -9.46 10.76 5.41
C PHE A 224 -9.22 9.41 6.08
N THR A 225 -10.02 9.07 7.09
CA THR A 225 -10.00 7.73 7.67
C THR A 225 -10.54 6.72 6.67
N GLY A 226 -10.16 5.44 6.81
CA GLY A 226 -10.53 4.40 5.84
C GLY A 226 -12.03 4.32 5.52
N ASP A 227 -12.89 4.59 6.50
CA ASP A 227 -14.36 4.59 6.40
C ASP A 227 -14.96 5.85 5.74
N GLN A 228 -14.19 6.94 5.64
CA GLN A 228 -14.66 8.22 5.09
C GLN A 228 -14.36 8.41 3.60
N ILE A 229 -13.45 7.62 3.03
CA ILE A 229 -12.91 7.81 1.67
C ILE A 229 -14.01 7.83 0.61
N ALA A 230 -14.94 6.88 0.66
CA ALA A 230 -16.03 6.79 -0.33
C ALA A 230 -16.94 8.02 -0.29
N SER A 231 -17.34 8.44 0.93
CA SER A 231 -18.18 9.62 1.13
C SER A 231 -17.47 10.91 0.70
N ALA A 232 -16.17 11.05 1.01
CA ALA A 232 -15.37 12.21 0.61
C ALA A 232 -15.23 12.33 -0.91
N TYR A 233 -15.05 11.20 -1.61
CA TYR A 233 -14.96 11.18 -3.07
C TYR A 233 -16.26 11.60 -3.75
N LEU A 234 -17.38 11.06 -3.27
CA LEU A 234 -18.71 11.36 -3.80
C LEU A 234 -19.16 12.80 -3.50
N ALA A 235 -18.72 13.35 -2.36
CA ALA A 235 -18.94 14.77 -2.02
C ALA A 235 -18.04 15.73 -2.82
N GLY A 236 -17.06 15.22 -3.59
CA GLY A 236 -16.08 16.03 -4.31
C GLY A 236 -15.02 16.67 -3.41
N GLU A 237 -14.91 16.25 -2.15
CA GLU A 237 -13.86 16.69 -1.22
C GLU A 237 -12.52 15.98 -1.53
N LEU A 238 -12.60 14.79 -2.14
CA LEU A 238 -11.48 14.01 -2.64
C LEU A 238 -11.70 13.72 -4.14
N GLY A 239 -10.68 13.84 -4.99
CA GLY A 239 -10.82 13.61 -6.43
C GLY A 239 -9.57 13.07 -7.13
N PRO A 240 -9.67 12.82 -8.46
CA PRO A 240 -8.59 12.26 -9.29
C PRO A 240 -7.24 13.01 -9.26
N GLY A 241 -7.24 14.29 -8.87
CA GLY A 241 -6.02 15.11 -8.75
C GLY A 241 -5.41 15.14 -7.35
N ASP A 242 -6.03 14.49 -6.37
CA ASP A 242 -5.60 14.54 -4.96
C ASP A 242 -4.74 13.33 -4.59
N ILE A 243 -3.88 13.51 -3.58
CA ILE A 243 -3.11 12.45 -2.96
C ILE A 243 -3.76 12.13 -1.61
N LEU A 244 -4.20 10.89 -1.42
CA LEU A 244 -4.84 10.45 -0.19
C LEU A 244 -3.81 10.01 0.85
N LEU A 245 -3.88 10.57 2.05
CA LEU A 245 -3.30 10.03 3.27
C LEU A 245 -4.40 9.35 4.09
N THR A 246 -4.19 8.11 4.52
CA THR A 246 -5.21 7.39 5.30
C THR A 246 -4.61 6.50 6.39
N ASP A 247 -5.40 6.24 7.43
CA ASP A 247 -5.07 5.32 8.53
C ASP A 247 -5.42 3.85 8.22
N GLY A 248 -6.15 3.59 7.14
CA GLY A 248 -6.51 2.26 6.70
C GLY A 248 -6.92 2.24 5.25
N VAL A 249 -6.51 1.21 4.52
CA VAL A 249 -6.83 1.08 3.09
C VAL A 249 -8.17 0.35 2.98
N PRO A 250 -9.24 0.98 2.46
CA PRO A 250 -10.52 0.33 2.27
C PRO A 250 -10.43 -0.76 1.21
N ALA A 251 -11.47 -1.58 1.13
CA ALA A 251 -11.63 -2.63 0.12
C ALA A 251 -11.43 -2.12 -1.32
N GLU A 252 -11.90 -0.90 -1.60
CA GLU A 252 -11.74 -0.20 -2.87
C GLU A 252 -11.38 1.25 -2.62
N VAL A 253 -10.39 1.75 -3.36
CA VAL A 253 -10.01 3.17 -3.36
C VAL A 253 -10.42 3.74 -4.72
N PRO A 254 -11.10 4.90 -4.75
CA PRO A 254 -11.47 5.55 -6.01
C PRO A 254 -10.23 5.98 -6.81
N PHE A 255 -10.42 6.47 -8.03
CA PHE A 255 -9.29 6.97 -8.83
C PHE A 255 -8.72 8.26 -8.20
N LEU A 256 -7.44 8.23 -7.84
CA LEU A 256 -6.69 9.31 -7.15
C LEU A 256 -5.33 9.51 -7.81
N ALA A 257 -4.65 10.63 -7.52
CA ALA A 257 -3.31 10.90 -8.03
C ALA A 257 -2.24 10.04 -7.34
N GLY A 258 -2.40 9.76 -6.03
CA GLY A 258 -1.49 8.96 -5.21
C GLY A 258 -2.13 8.49 -3.90
N ILE A 259 -1.59 7.43 -3.30
CA ILE A 259 -2.10 6.84 -2.05
C ILE A 259 -0.97 6.67 -1.04
N ILE A 260 -1.19 7.11 0.20
CA ILE A 260 -0.30 6.95 1.34
C ILE A 260 -1.09 6.35 2.49
N THR A 261 -0.62 5.24 3.05
CA THR A 261 -1.25 4.58 4.21
C THR A 261 -0.33 4.55 5.43
N LEU A 262 -0.90 4.81 6.60
CA LEU A 262 -0.25 4.66 7.90
C LEU A 262 -0.37 3.23 8.45
N SER A 263 -1.20 2.38 7.82
CA SER A 263 -1.33 0.95 8.12
C SER A 263 -0.81 0.11 6.97
N ALA A 264 -0.08 -0.97 7.27
CA ALA A 264 0.44 -1.86 6.25
C ALA A 264 -0.68 -2.51 5.41
N SER A 265 -0.45 -2.61 4.11
CA SER A 265 -1.24 -3.38 3.15
C SER A 265 -0.38 -4.53 2.60
N THR A 266 -0.99 -5.47 1.87
CA THR A 266 -0.25 -6.52 1.17
C THR A 266 0.04 -6.10 -0.27
N PRO A 267 1.21 -6.42 -0.86
CA PRO A 267 1.57 -6.03 -2.25
C PRO A 267 0.64 -6.54 -3.35
N ASN A 268 -0.14 -7.58 -3.03
CA ASN A 268 -1.13 -8.21 -3.91
C ASN A 268 -2.58 -7.87 -3.50
N SER A 269 -2.78 -6.88 -2.63
CA SER A 269 -4.13 -6.39 -2.35
C SER A 269 -4.74 -5.82 -3.63
N HIS A 270 -6.05 -5.88 -3.75
CA HIS A 270 -6.77 -5.32 -4.89
C HIS A 270 -6.41 -3.86 -5.14
N VAL A 271 -6.33 -3.06 -4.08
CA VAL A 271 -5.91 -1.66 -4.15
C VAL A 271 -4.49 -1.53 -4.69
N ALA A 272 -3.55 -2.40 -4.29
CA ALA A 272 -2.19 -2.38 -4.81
C ALA A 272 -2.10 -2.80 -6.29
N ILE A 273 -2.86 -3.81 -6.70
CA ILE A 273 -2.94 -4.26 -8.09
C ILE A 273 -3.57 -3.16 -8.96
N LEU A 274 -4.68 -2.56 -8.51
CA LEU A 274 -5.34 -1.45 -9.20
C LEU A 274 -4.43 -0.22 -9.29
N ALA A 275 -3.75 0.15 -8.20
CA ALA A 275 -2.81 1.26 -8.18
C ALA A 275 -1.68 1.07 -9.21
N LYS A 276 -1.08 -0.13 -9.29
CA LYS A 276 -0.08 -0.47 -10.32
C LYS A 276 -0.66 -0.34 -11.72
N THR A 277 -1.87 -0.85 -11.88
CA THR A 277 -2.58 -0.86 -13.16
C THR A 277 -2.90 0.56 -13.65
N TYR A 278 -3.23 1.48 -12.75
CA TYR A 278 -3.50 2.89 -13.06
C TYR A 278 -2.24 3.78 -13.05
N GLY A 279 -1.08 3.26 -12.69
CA GLY A 279 0.16 4.05 -12.53
C GLY A 279 0.08 5.06 -11.38
N VAL A 280 -0.72 4.74 -10.36
CA VAL A 280 -0.90 5.51 -9.13
C VAL A 280 0.12 5.01 -8.11
N PRO A 281 1.03 5.86 -7.60
CA PRO A 281 1.96 5.45 -6.56
C PRO A 281 1.20 5.16 -5.26
N PHE A 282 1.56 4.05 -4.62
CA PHE A 282 0.95 3.60 -3.37
C PHE A 282 2.03 3.21 -2.36
N VAL A 283 2.09 3.96 -1.26
CA VAL A 283 3.17 3.91 -0.27
C VAL A 283 2.62 3.67 1.14
N HIS A 284 3.32 2.87 1.93
CA HIS A 284 3.11 2.78 3.36
C HIS A 284 4.24 3.49 4.11
N PHE A 285 3.89 4.49 4.91
CA PHE A 285 4.82 5.12 5.85
C PHE A 285 4.79 4.40 7.19
N ALA A 286 5.77 3.53 7.41
CA ALA A 286 5.95 2.82 8.66
C ALA A 286 6.80 3.63 9.66
N LEU A 287 7.68 4.51 9.15
CA LEU A 287 8.54 5.34 9.98
C LEU A 287 7.76 6.54 10.54
N ALA A 288 7.88 6.76 11.85
CA ALA A 288 7.16 7.83 12.54
C ALA A 288 7.51 9.23 11.99
N GLU A 289 8.75 9.44 11.55
CA GLU A 289 9.18 10.71 10.94
C GLU A 289 8.42 10.99 9.64
N ASP A 290 8.33 10.02 8.74
CA ASP A 290 7.61 10.17 7.47
C ASP A 290 6.10 10.27 7.67
N ALA A 291 5.54 9.49 8.60
CA ALA A 291 4.13 9.58 8.97
C ALA A 291 3.78 10.97 9.54
N ASN A 292 4.60 11.51 10.44
CA ASN A 292 4.41 12.85 10.99
C ASN A 292 4.58 13.92 9.91
N ARG A 293 5.60 13.79 9.05
CA ARG A 293 5.82 14.71 7.93
C ARG A 293 4.63 14.73 6.97
N ALA A 294 4.03 13.57 6.66
CA ALA A 294 2.83 13.49 5.85
C ALA A 294 1.64 14.19 6.52
N GLN A 295 1.45 14.02 7.83
CA GLN A 295 0.40 14.70 8.58
C GLN A 295 0.58 16.23 8.60
N GLU A 296 1.83 16.72 8.72
CA GLU A 296 2.14 18.15 8.67
C GLU A 296 1.85 18.79 7.30
N LEU A 297 1.92 18.01 6.22
CA LEU A 297 1.70 18.46 4.85
C LEU A 297 0.24 18.38 4.38
N VAL A 298 -0.68 17.95 5.23
CA VAL A 298 -2.10 17.88 4.84
C VAL A 298 -2.61 19.28 4.45
N GLY A 299 -3.20 19.38 3.26
CA GLY A 299 -3.67 20.61 2.63
C GLY A 299 -2.63 21.32 1.74
N HIS A 300 -1.39 20.82 1.68
CA HIS A 300 -0.37 21.34 0.77
C HIS A 300 -0.37 20.60 -0.56
N LYS A 301 0.02 21.29 -1.65
CA LYS A 301 0.41 20.61 -2.90
C LYS A 301 1.78 19.97 -2.71
N ILE A 302 1.88 18.67 -2.99
CA ILE A 302 3.11 17.89 -2.82
C ILE A 302 3.39 17.01 -4.04
N VAL A 303 4.66 16.66 -4.23
CA VAL A 303 5.07 15.53 -5.06
C VAL A 303 5.34 14.32 -4.17
N LEU A 304 4.62 13.23 -4.40
CA LEU A 304 4.89 11.91 -3.82
C LEU A 304 5.77 11.12 -4.78
N ARG A 305 6.84 10.52 -4.27
CA ARG A 305 7.69 9.54 -5.00
C ARG A 305 7.74 8.24 -4.22
N GLY A 306 7.47 7.12 -4.90
CA GLY A 306 7.54 5.77 -4.34
C GLY A 306 8.25 4.83 -5.31
N TYR A 307 9.43 4.33 -4.97
CA TYR A 307 10.22 3.43 -5.82
C TYR A 307 10.96 2.39 -4.99
N ASN A 308 10.98 1.12 -5.42
CA ASN A 308 11.86 0.12 -4.81
C ASN A 308 13.26 0.23 -5.44
N LYS A 309 14.28 0.36 -4.59
CA LYS A 309 15.69 0.45 -4.97
C LYS A 309 16.45 -0.79 -4.49
N TYR A 310 17.62 -1.04 -5.09
CA TYR A 310 18.48 -2.17 -4.71
C TYR A 310 18.91 -2.15 -3.21
N GLN A 311 18.95 -0.96 -2.59
CA GLN A 311 19.34 -0.75 -1.19
C GLN A 311 18.17 -0.41 -0.25
N GLY A 312 16.92 -0.64 -0.66
CA GLY A 312 15.75 -0.37 0.16
C GLY A 312 14.64 0.36 -0.60
N VAL A 313 13.79 1.06 0.14
CA VAL A 313 12.62 1.74 -0.42
C VAL A 313 12.84 3.24 -0.45
N GLU A 314 12.59 3.88 -1.60
CA GLU A 314 12.46 5.32 -1.67
C GLU A 314 10.99 5.70 -1.56
N ALA A 315 10.64 6.39 -0.48
CA ALA A 315 9.30 6.91 -0.24
C ALA A 315 9.43 8.35 0.27
N ARG A 316 9.17 9.33 -0.59
CA ARG A 316 9.50 10.75 -0.31
C ARG A 316 8.34 11.69 -0.66
N LEU A 317 8.16 12.69 0.20
CA LEU A 317 7.27 13.83 -0.01
C LEU A 317 8.11 15.09 -0.28
N ILE A 318 7.84 15.76 -1.40
CA ILE A 318 8.43 17.06 -1.74
C ILE A 318 7.30 18.09 -1.65
N ASP A 319 7.43 19.05 -0.73
CA ASP A 319 6.47 20.15 -0.61
C ASP A 319 6.70 21.14 -1.74
N VAL A 320 5.67 21.36 -2.57
CA VAL A 320 5.75 22.27 -3.72
C VAL A 320 4.87 23.50 -3.54
N GLU A 321 4.22 23.64 -2.38
CA GLU A 321 3.38 24.78 -2.06
C GLU A 321 4.18 26.08 -2.08
N GLY A 322 3.83 26.99 -2.99
CA GLY A 322 4.55 28.25 -3.21
C GLY A 322 5.95 28.09 -3.85
N VAL A 323 6.37 26.88 -4.21
CA VAL A 323 7.61 26.60 -4.94
C VAL A 323 7.37 26.54 -6.44
N LEU A 324 6.30 25.86 -6.86
CA LEU A 324 5.89 25.77 -8.26
C LEU A 324 4.69 26.69 -8.53
N ASP A 325 4.68 27.31 -9.72
CA ASP A 325 3.50 28.03 -10.20
C ASP A 325 2.51 27.09 -10.95
N GLU A 326 1.30 27.57 -11.21
CA GLU A 326 0.24 26.77 -11.87
C GLU A 326 0.62 26.36 -13.31
N ALA A 327 1.48 27.10 -13.99
CA ALA A 327 1.94 26.73 -15.33
C ALA A 327 2.97 25.59 -15.26
N GLU A 328 3.92 25.68 -14.32
CA GLU A 328 4.89 24.61 -14.04
C GLU A 328 4.19 23.32 -13.60
N ILE A 329 3.18 23.43 -12.71
CA ILE A 329 2.34 22.29 -12.30
C ILE A 329 1.66 21.65 -13.51
N ALA A 330 1.06 22.44 -14.40
CA ALA A 330 0.40 21.93 -15.60
C ALA A 330 1.39 21.25 -16.57
N GLU A 331 2.59 21.81 -16.75
CA GLU A 331 3.65 21.20 -17.56
C GLU A 331 4.14 19.87 -16.98
N ILE A 332 4.33 19.80 -15.66
CA ILE A 332 4.70 18.55 -14.97
C ILE A 332 3.58 17.51 -15.10
N LEU A 333 2.32 17.89 -14.84
CA LEU A 333 1.18 16.98 -14.96
C LEU A 333 0.96 16.49 -16.40
N ALA A 334 1.44 17.22 -17.42
CA ALA A 334 1.42 16.74 -18.80
C ALA A 334 2.27 15.47 -19.02
N LEU A 335 3.27 15.21 -18.16
CA LEU A 335 4.01 13.93 -18.17
C LEU A 335 3.15 12.74 -17.72
N LYS A 336 2.05 13.00 -17.00
CA LYS A 336 1.06 11.99 -16.57
C LYS A 336 -0.09 11.82 -17.55
N ALA A 337 -0.05 12.52 -18.69
CA ALA A 337 -1.06 12.33 -19.73
C ALA A 337 -1.06 10.85 -20.17
N PRO A 338 -2.21 10.17 -20.08
CA PRO A 338 -2.29 8.78 -20.49
C PRO A 338 -2.03 8.65 -21.99
N PRO A 339 -1.50 7.52 -22.46
CA PRO A 339 -1.39 7.27 -23.88
C PRO A 339 -2.78 7.19 -24.52
N VAL A 340 -2.87 7.61 -25.78
CA VAL A 340 -4.07 7.40 -26.60
C VAL A 340 -4.25 5.90 -26.79
N LEU A 341 -5.44 5.40 -26.48
CA LEU A 341 -5.76 3.98 -26.62
C LEU A 341 -5.95 3.62 -28.10
N ASP A 342 -5.30 2.55 -28.53
CA ASP A 342 -5.54 1.88 -29.80
C ASP A 342 -6.74 0.94 -29.66
N ILE A 343 -7.94 1.53 -29.66
CA ILE A 343 -9.20 0.78 -29.58
C ILE A 343 -9.61 0.29 -30.97
N SER A 344 -10.14 -0.93 -31.04
CA SER A 344 -10.90 -1.39 -32.21
C SER A 344 -12.35 -0.94 -32.06
N PRO A 345 -12.85 0.01 -32.88
CA PRO A 345 -14.21 0.50 -32.74
C PRO A 345 -15.23 -0.64 -32.91
N MET A 346 -16.34 -0.54 -32.19
CA MET A 346 -17.44 -1.48 -32.33
C MET A 346 -17.88 -1.60 -33.79
N ALA A 347 -18.21 -2.83 -34.20
CA ALA A 347 -18.73 -3.16 -35.51
C ALA A 347 -19.96 -4.06 -35.38
N TYR A 348 -20.84 -4.00 -36.37
CA TYR A 348 -21.99 -4.91 -36.48
C TYR A 348 -21.52 -6.31 -36.87
N TYR A 349 -21.88 -7.31 -36.07
CA TYR A 349 -21.68 -8.72 -36.42
C TYR A 349 -22.75 -9.21 -37.41
N GLY A 350 -23.97 -8.66 -37.32
CA GLY A 350 -25.12 -9.04 -38.15
C GLY A 350 -25.99 -10.15 -37.56
N ALA A 351 -25.73 -10.54 -36.31
CA ALA A 351 -26.56 -11.38 -35.47
C ALA A 351 -26.34 -11.00 -34.01
N TYR A 352 -27.29 -11.25 -33.11
CA TYR A 352 -27.11 -10.89 -31.70
C TYR A 352 -26.13 -11.80 -30.94
N SER A 353 -25.79 -12.99 -31.46
CA SER A 353 -24.99 -13.95 -30.72
C SER A 353 -24.17 -14.89 -31.61
N ALA A 354 -23.11 -15.46 -31.03
CA ALA A 354 -22.30 -16.53 -31.60
C ALA A 354 -21.74 -17.45 -30.50
N SER A 355 -21.39 -18.69 -30.84
CA SER A 355 -20.59 -19.54 -29.95
C SER A 355 -19.21 -18.91 -29.71
N THR A 356 -18.67 -19.06 -28.50
CA THR A 356 -17.28 -18.65 -28.21
C THR A 356 -16.24 -19.58 -28.83
N ASP A 357 -16.63 -20.79 -29.24
CA ASP A 357 -15.74 -21.73 -29.92
C ASP A 357 -15.24 -21.13 -31.25
N GLY A 358 -13.93 -20.87 -31.33
CA GLY A 358 -13.29 -20.32 -32.51
C GLY A 358 -13.27 -18.80 -32.61
N LEU A 359 -13.75 -18.07 -31.60
CA LEU A 359 -13.48 -16.63 -31.50
C LEU A 359 -11.98 -16.38 -31.26
N LEU A 360 -11.50 -15.26 -31.79
CA LEU A 360 -10.12 -14.79 -31.64
C LEU A 360 -10.10 -13.36 -31.10
N PRO A 361 -8.97 -12.87 -30.56
CA PRO A 361 -8.85 -11.48 -30.09
C PRO A 361 -9.27 -10.42 -31.13
N GLU A 362 -9.14 -10.69 -32.43
CA GLU A 362 -9.60 -9.77 -33.49
C GLU A 362 -11.12 -9.59 -33.58
N ASP A 363 -11.90 -10.48 -32.94
CA ASP A 363 -13.35 -10.40 -32.82
C ASP A 363 -13.83 -9.46 -31.70
N ILE A 364 -12.89 -8.83 -30.97
CA ILE A 364 -13.17 -7.84 -29.91
C ILE A 364 -14.13 -6.74 -30.37
N LYS A 365 -14.04 -6.31 -31.63
CA LYS A 365 -14.93 -5.30 -32.24
C LYS A 365 -16.40 -5.74 -32.35
N TYR A 366 -16.70 -7.02 -32.21
CA TYR A 366 -18.06 -7.56 -32.27
C TYR A 366 -18.59 -7.98 -30.90
N PHE A 367 -17.73 -8.58 -30.06
CA PHE A 367 -18.13 -9.27 -28.83
C PHE A 367 -17.43 -8.76 -27.57
N GLY A 368 -16.52 -7.80 -27.67
CA GLY A 368 -15.69 -7.32 -26.55
C GLY A 368 -14.57 -8.29 -26.14
N GLY A 369 -13.67 -7.81 -25.27
CA GLY A 369 -12.39 -8.42 -24.94
C GLY A 369 -12.54 -9.78 -24.26
N LYS A 370 -13.34 -9.86 -23.19
CA LYS A 370 -13.59 -11.11 -22.46
C LYS A 370 -14.13 -12.20 -23.36
N ALA A 371 -15.17 -11.92 -24.15
CA ALA A 371 -15.79 -12.92 -25.02
C ALA A 371 -14.86 -13.37 -26.15
N ALA A 372 -14.13 -12.43 -26.76
CA ALA A 372 -13.16 -12.72 -27.82
C ALA A 372 -11.99 -13.58 -27.29
N ASN A 373 -11.40 -13.19 -26.17
CA ASN A 373 -10.27 -13.89 -25.55
C ASN A 373 -10.69 -15.24 -24.94
N PHE A 374 -11.95 -15.41 -24.57
CA PHE A 374 -12.49 -16.70 -24.10
C PHE A 374 -12.32 -17.81 -25.15
N GLY A 375 -12.35 -17.47 -26.44
CA GLY A 375 -12.09 -18.41 -27.54
C GLY A 375 -10.70 -19.06 -27.47
N ILE A 376 -9.68 -18.37 -26.96
CA ILE A 376 -8.34 -18.92 -26.74
C ILE A 376 -8.38 -20.02 -25.68
N ILE A 377 -9.10 -19.79 -24.57
CA ILE A 377 -9.25 -20.77 -23.50
C ILE A 377 -10.00 -22.01 -24.02
N ARG A 378 -11.06 -21.79 -24.81
CA ARG A 378 -11.84 -22.86 -25.45
C ARG A 378 -11.00 -23.71 -26.40
N ASN A 379 -10.07 -23.10 -27.12
CA ASN A 379 -9.15 -23.81 -28.02
C ASN A 379 -8.08 -24.60 -27.24
N ALA A 380 -7.44 -23.97 -26.26
CA ALA A 380 -6.33 -24.56 -25.51
C ALA A 380 -6.78 -25.71 -24.61
N ILE A 381 -7.89 -25.51 -23.87
CA ILE A 381 -8.32 -26.40 -22.79
C ILE A 381 -9.86 -26.61 -22.80
N PRO A 382 -10.42 -27.19 -23.88
CA PRO A 382 -11.87 -27.30 -24.07
C PRO A 382 -12.62 -28.13 -23.01
N ASN A 383 -11.92 -28.97 -22.25
CA ASN A 383 -12.51 -29.79 -21.18
C ASN A 383 -12.38 -29.15 -19.79
N GLN A 384 -11.59 -28.07 -19.66
CA GLN A 384 -11.33 -27.31 -18.43
C GLN A 384 -11.78 -25.85 -18.58
N SER A 385 -12.69 -25.59 -19.52
CA SER A 385 -13.35 -24.31 -19.75
C SER A 385 -14.85 -24.54 -19.97
N PRO A 386 -15.74 -23.68 -19.42
CA PRO A 386 -17.17 -23.87 -19.61
C PRO A 386 -17.58 -23.59 -21.06
N VAL A 387 -18.66 -24.25 -21.49
CA VAL A 387 -19.35 -23.87 -22.73
C VAL A 387 -19.91 -22.46 -22.53
N ALA A 388 -19.65 -21.59 -23.51
CA ALA A 388 -20.06 -20.20 -23.44
C ALA A 388 -20.52 -19.67 -24.80
N THR A 389 -21.41 -18.69 -24.74
CA THR A 389 -21.95 -17.96 -25.90
C THR A 389 -21.65 -16.48 -25.72
N ALA A 390 -21.36 -15.78 -26.81
CA ALA A 390 -21.17 -14.33 -26.81
C ALA A 390 -22.39 -13.63 -27.39
N PHE A 391 -22.90 -12.57 -26.75
CA PHE A 391 -23.82 -11.63 -27.39
C PHE A 391 -23.04 -10.44 -27.93
N SER A 392 -23.33 -10.03 -29.16
CA SER A 392 -22.61 -8.97 -29.86
C SER A 392 -23.10 -7.57 -29.49
N PHE A 393 -22.36 -6.55 -29.94
CA PHE A 393 -22.78 -5.15 -29.85
C PHE A 393 -24.05 -4.83 -30.66
N ASP A 394 -24.54 -5.71 -31.54
CA ASP A 394 -25.82 -5.52 -32.23
C ASP A 394 -26.98 -5.42 -31.21
N LEU A 395 -26.97 -6.26 -30.16
CA LEU A 395 -27.99 -6.23 -29.11
C LEU A 395 -27.91 -4.95 -28.27
N TRP A 396 -26.70 -4.54 -27.90
CA TRP A 396 -26.42 -3.29 -27.19
C TRP A 396 -26.87 -2.06 -27.97
N ASN A 397 -26.49 -1.99 -29.25
CA ASN A 397 -26.78 -0.83 -30.08
C ASN A 397 -28.28 -0.65 -30.28
N GLU A 398 -29.01 -1.71 -30.60
CA GLU A 398 -30.46 -1.63 -30.74
C GLU A 398 -31.17 -1.35 -29.41
N PHE A 399 -30.64 -1.83 -28.28
CA PHE A 399 -31.16 -1.48 -26.96
C PHE A 399 -30.98 0.02 -26.67
N LEU A 400 -29.81 0.61 -26.95
CA LEU A 400 -29.60 2.05 -26.75
C LEU A 400 -30.31 2.94 -27.78
N ASP A 401 -30.58 2.42 -28.97
CA ASP A 401 -31.27 3.15 -30.04
C ASP A 401 -32.81 3.10 -29.89
N GLN A 402 -33.31 2.49 -28.81
CA GLN A 402 -34.73 2.44 -28.50
C GLN A 402 -35.30 3.82 -28.15
N SER A 403 -36.59 4.00 -28.41
CA SER A 403 -37.31 5.20 -27.99
C SER A 403 -37.77 5.12 -26.54
N ILE A 404 -37.52 6.17 -25.76
CA ILE A 404 -38.01 6.34 -24.38
C ILE A 404 -39.08 7.42 -24.32
N ALA A 405 -40.05 7.24 -23.40
CA ALA A 405 -41.13 8.19 -23.19
C ALA A 405 -40.66 9.38 -22.32
N PRO A 406 -41.14 10.61 -22.58
CA PRO A 406 -40.85 11.74 -21.72
C PRO A 406 -41.49 11.54 -20.33
N ARG A 407 -40.79 11.94 -19.28
CA ARG A 407 -41.28 11.96 -17.89
C ARG A 407 -40.95 13.31 -17.26
N SER A 408 -41.84 13.82 -16.42
CA SER A 408 -41.61 15.05 -15.67
C SER A 408 -41.03 14.74 -14.29
N SER A 409 -40.17 15.62 -13.79
CA SER A 409 -39.67 15.52 -12.43
C SER A 409 -40.78 15.72 -11.40
N VAL A 410 -40.61 15.14 -10.22
CA VAL A 410 -41.51 15.33 -9.07
C VAL A 410 -41.17 16.64 -8.37
N ILE A 411 -42.11 17.59 -8.32
CA ILE A 411 -41.90 18.93 -7.75
C ILE A 411 -42.85 19.17 -6.58
N ILE A 412 -42.32 19.73 -5.49
CA ILE A 412 -43.08 20.24 -4.36
C ILE A 412 -43.03 21.77 -4.30
N GLU A 413 -44.18 22.42 -4.46
CA GLU A 413 -44.31 23.88 -4.46
C GLU A 413 -43.97 24.50 -3.09
N PRO A 414 -43.67 25.82 -3.00
CA PRO A 414 -43.41 26.49 -1.72
C PRO A 414 -44.54 26.30 -0.71
N GLY A 415 -44.23 25.83 0.49
CA GLY A 415 -45.23 25.52 1.53
C GLY A 415 -46.13 24.33 1.18
N GLY A 416 -45.79 23.56 0.15
CA GLY A 416 -46.54 22.40 -0.33
C GLY A 416 -46.22 21.12 0.42
N TYR A 417 -47.09 20.14 0.24
CA TYR A 417 -47.03 18.78 0.81
C TYR A 417 -47.18 17.79 -0.34
N LEU A 418 -46.48 16.66 -0.26
CA LEU A 418 -46.57 15.59 -1.26
C LEU A 418 -46.51 14.21 -0.60
N LEU A 419 -47.43 13.34 -0.99
CA LEU A 419 -47.47 11.94 -0.55
C LEU A 419 -46.68 11.01 -1.46
N PHE A 420 -46.01 10.06 -0.84
CA PHE A 420 -45.44 8.87 -1.44
C PHE A 420 -46.11 7.64 -0.84
N TRP A 421 -46.52 6.70 -1.68
CA TRP A 421 -47.12 5.43 -1.30
C TRP A 421 -46.03 4.39 -1.06
N ALA A 422 -45.95 3.89 0.17
CA ALA A 422 -45.03 2.84 0.57
C ALA A 422 -45.69 1.47 0.36
N ASP A 423 -45.82 1.06 -0.90
CA ASP A 423 -46.60 -0.11 -1.30
C ASP A 423 -45.82 -1.19 -2.06
N ASN A 424 -44.51 -1.00 -2.26
CA ASN A 424 -43.64 -1.89 -3.04
C ASN A 424 -44.16 -2.14 -4.47
N ASP A 425 -44.71 -1.10 -5.11
CA ASP A 425 -45.28 -1.18 -6.47
C ASP A 425 -45.02 0.10 -7.30
N GLU A 426 -43.76 0.29 -7.71
CA GLU A 426 -43.32 1.46 -8.48
C GLU A 426 -43.99 1.61 -9.86
N ASP A 427 -44.66 0.57 -10.37
CA ASP A 427 -45.34 0.59 -11.66
C ASP A 427 -46.66 1.38 -11.63
N GLN A 428 -47.21 1.64 -10.45
CA GLN A 428 -48.47 2.39 -10.30
C GLN A 428 -48.33 3.89 -10.53
N GLY A 429 -47.14 4.47 -10.33
CA GLY A 429 -46.93 5.88 -10.58
C GLY A 429 -45.68 6.46 -9.92
N PRO A 430 -45.37 7.75 -10.20
CA PRO A 430 -44.12 8.38 -9.79
C PRO A 430 -44.00 8.64 -8.28
N THR A 431 -45.07 8.41 -7.53
CA THR A 431 -45.12 8.54 -6.07
C THR A 431 -45.22 7.18 -5.36
N HIS A 432 -45.05 6.06 -6.06
CA HIS A 432 -45.08 4.72 -5.46
C HIS A 432 -43.66 4.17 -5.28
N THR A 433 -43.33 3.77 -4.06
CA THR A 433 -41.98 3.30 -3.71
C THR A 433 -41.82 1.80 -3.94
N ASN A 434 -40.58 1.33 -3.99
CA ASN A 434 -40.25 -0.10 -4.07
C ASN A 434 -40.09 -0.76 -2.67
N PHE A 435 -40.74 -0.20 -1.65
CA PHE A 435 -40.75 -0.75 -0.29
C PHE A 435 -42.09 -0.48 0.41
N LYS A 436 -42.31 -1.11 1.56
CA LYS A 436 -43.46 -0.91 2.45
C LYS A 436 -42.98 -0.56 3.84
N LEU A 437 -43.85 0.05 4.65
CA LEU A 437 -43.50 0.36 6.03
C LEU A 437 -43.89 -0.77 7.01
N GLY A 438 -43.03 -0.99 7.99
CA GLY A 438 -43.18 -1.94 9.09
C GLY A 438 -43.85 -1.33 10.31
N LYS A 439 -45.05 -1.82 10.66
CA LYS A 439 -45.80 -1.34 11.84
C LYS A 439 -45.13 -1.55 13.21
N ASN A 440 -44.08 -2.37 13.31
CA ASN A 440 -43.41 -2.65 14.59
C ASN A 440 -42.29 -1.63 14.92
N GLY A 441 -41.94 -0.77 13.96
CA GLY A 441 -40.85 0.19 14.05
C GLY A 441 -39.70 -0.17 13.11
N GLU A 442 -39.15 0.86 12.49
CA GLU A 442 -38.07 0.87 11.49
C GLU A 442 -37.65 2.34 11.28
N GLU A 443 -37.05 2.66 10.14
CA GLU A 443 -36.54 3.99 9.80
C GLU A 443 -37.26 4.56 8.57
N ILE A 444 -37.21 5.88 8.39
CA ILE A 444 -37.48 6.56 7.12
C ILE A 444 -36.38 7.59 6.91
N GLY A 445 -35.72 7.55 5.77
CA GLY A 445 -34.68 8.51 5.38
C GLY A 445 -35.02 9.19 4.05
N LEU A 446 -34.77 10.49 3.98
CA LEU A 446 -34.76 11.29 2.76
C LEU A 446 -33.32 11.76 2.50
N TYR A 447 -32.74 11.31 1.39
CA TYR A 447 -31.38 11.63 1.01
C TYR A 447 -31.35 12.50 -0.26
N ASP A 448 -30.36 13.39 -0.37
CA ASP A 448 -30.17 14.21 -1.57
C ASP A 448 -29.72 13.34 -2.76
N ARG A 449 -29.58 13.95 -3.94
CA ARG A 449 -29.20 13.31 -5.21
C ARG A 449 -27.84 12.62 -5.16
N ASP A 450 -26.99 13.01 -4.21
CA ASP A 450 -25.71 12.35 -3.96
C ASP A 450 -25.86 10.96 -3.30
N GLY A 451 -27.06 10.60 -2.84
CA GLY A 451 -27.37 9.33 -2.18
C GLY A 451 -26.73 9.15 -0.80
N ILE A 452 -26.16 10.20 -0.21
CA ILE A 452 -25.40 10.14 1.07
C ILE A 452 -25.83 11.25 2.03
N THR A 453 -26.07 12.46 1.52
CA THR A 453 -26.48 13.59 2.35
C THR A 453 -27.90 13.37 2.84
N LEU A 454 -28.05 12.99 4.10
CA LEU A 454 -29.35 12.90 4.77
C LEU A 454 -29.96 14.30 4.89
N ILE A 455 -31.07 14.54 4.19
CA ILE A 455 -31.85 15.78 4.25
C ILE A 455 -32.71 15.76 5.51
N ASP A 456 -33.45 14.67 5.74
CA ASP A 456 -34.25 14.44 6.95
C ASP A 456 -34.45 12.94 7.19
N GLY A 457 -34.63 12.55 8.45
CA GLY A 457 -34.79 11.15 8.81
C GLY A 457 -35.48 10.94 10.16
N ILE A 458 -36.10 9.77 10.32
CA ILE A 458 -36.72 9.34 11.57
C ILE A 458 -36.58 7.85 11.78
N SER A 459 -36.16 7.45 12.98
CA SER A 459 -36.38 6.09 13.50
C SER A 459 -37.66 6.10 14.35
N PHE A 460 -38.60 5.19 14.07
CA PHE A 460 -39.89 5.14 14.74
C PHE A 460 -40.15 3.77 15.39
N GLY A 461 -40.96 3.77 16.46
CA GLY A 461 -41.37 2.55 17.15
C GLY A 461 -42.70 2.00 16.64
N GLN A 462 -43.37 1.19 17.45
CA GLN A 462 -44.68 0.62 17.10
C GLN A 462 -45.69 1.67 16.60
N GLN A 463 -46.30 1.39 15.45
CA GLN A 463 -47.38 2.15 14.81
C GLN A 463 -48.74 1.48 15.02
N TYR A 464 -49.82 2.22 14.74
CA TYR A 464 -51.20 1.74 14.94
C TYR A 464 -52.04 1.98 13.69
N SER A 465 -52.95 1.05 13.40
CA SER A 465 -53.84 1.12 12.25
C SER A 465 -54.65 2.43 12.25
N ASP A 466 -54.68 3.11 11.10
CA ASP A 466 -55.37 4.39 10.88
C ASP A 466 -54.93 5.55 11.82
N VAL A 467 -53.70 5.49 12.32
CA VAL A 467 -53.08 6.54 13.16
C VAL A 467 -51.75 6.93 12.54
N SER A 468 -51.67 8.17 12.03
CA SER A 468 -50.42 8.70 11.49
C SER A 468 -49.52 9.23 12.59
N TYR A 469 -48.22 9.24 12.29
CA TYR A 469 -47.18 9.81 13.14
C TYR A 469 -46.52 10.95 12.36
N GLY A 470 -46.49 12.15 12.94
CA GLY A 470 -45.97 13.32 12.23
C GLY A 470 -45.57 14.48 13.12
N ARG A 471 -44.94 15.48 12.50
CA ARG A 471 -44.35 16.65 13.15
C ARG A 471 -45.42 17.68 13.51
N LEU A 472 -45.39 18.19 14.74
CA LEU A 472 -46.33 19.22 15.20
C LEU A 472 -45.61 20.37 15.94
N PRO A 473 -45.55 21.58 15.36
CA PRO A 473 -45.99 21.98 14.00
C PRO A 473 -45.19 21.32 12.87
N ASP A 474 -45.66 21.47 11.61
CA ASP A 474 -44.99 20.97 10.41
C ASP A 474 -43.48 21.29 10.38
N GLY A 475 -42.66 20.33 9.96
CA GLY A 475 -41.20 20.47 9.86
C GLY A 475 -40.44 20.65 11.19
N ASN A 476 -41.10 20.58 12.35
CA ASN A 476 -40.44 20.71 13.65
C ASN A 476 -39.96 19.34 14.21
N ASP A 477 -39.05 19.31 15.18
CA ASP A 477 -38.50 18.08 15.79
C ASP A 477 -39.49 17.34 16.70
N ASN A 478 -40.66 17.93 16.98
CA ASN A 478 -41.66 17.33 17.85
C ASN A 478 -42.61 16.39 17.08
N TRP A 479 -42.41 15.08 17.23
CA TRP A 479 -43.26 14.04 16.63
C TRP A 479 -44.39 13.61 17.57
N VAL A 480 -45.61 13.48 17.03
CA VAL A 480 -46.80 13.09 17.77
C VAL A 480 -47.66 12.11 16.98
N PHE A 481 -48.39 11.25 17.68
CA PHE A 481 -49.45 10.45 17.06
C PHE A 481 -50.70 11.30 16.85
N PHE A 482 -51.15 11.39 15.61
CA PHE A 482 -52.45 11.96 15.27
C PHE A 482 -53.51 10.87 15.43
N GLY A 483 -54.33 10.99 16.47
CA GLY A 483 -55.39 10.01 16.76
C GLY A 483 -56.35 9.79 15.58
N SER A 484 -57.12 8.70 15.62
CA SER A 484 -58.03 8.29 14.54
C SER A 484 -58.90 9.46 14.03
N GLY A 485 -58.80 9.73 12.73
CA GLY A 485 -59.51 10.83 12.04
C GLY A 485 -58.85 12.20 12.15
N THR A 486 -57.63 12.30 12.68
CA THR A 486 -56.86 13.56 12.77
C THR A 486 -55.59 13.59 11.91
N ALA A 487 -55.35 12.56 11.10
CA ALA A 487 -54.33 12.58 10.06
C ALA A 487 -54.58 13.74 9.09
N SER A 488 -53.50 14.35 8.59
CA SER A 488 -53.55 15.55 7.74
C SER A 488 -52.88 15.38 6.37
N PRO A 489 -53.11 14.28 5.63
CA PRO A 489 -52.45 14.07 4.36
C PRO A 489 -52.71 15.21 3.36
N ASN A 490 -51.63 15.71 2.75
CA ASN A 490 -51.54 16.87 1.89
C ASN A 490 -52.00 18.20 2.53
N GLN A 491 -51.98 18.31 3.86
CA GLN A 491 -52.43 19.50 4.60
C GLN A 491 -51.53 19.79 5.82
N PRO A 492 -51.53 21.03 6.34
CA PRO A 492 -50.74 21.38 7.54
C PRO A 492 -51.18 20.61 8.79
N ASN A 493 -50.21 20.09 9.54
CA ASN A 493 -50.41 19.45 10.85
C ASN A 493 -50.91 20.48 11.88
N PHE A 494 -51.86 20.06 12.72
CA PHE A 494 -52.76 20.86 13.59
C PHE A 494 -52.14 22.05 14.35
N GLY A 495 -51.92 23.20 13.69
CA GLY A 495 -51.49 24.43 14.38
C GLY A 495 -50.77 25.46 13.53
N GLY A 496 -50.21 25.09 12.37
CA GLY A 496 -49.80 25.95 11.23
C GLY A 496 -49.00 27.24 11.50
N ILE A 497 -48.63 27.54 12.74
CA ILE A 497 -48.03 28.82 13.16
C ILE A 497 -46.82 28.48 14.04
N GLY A 498 -45.63 28.66 13.47
CA GLY A 498 -44.35 28.54 14.19
C GLY A 498 -43.40 27.43 13.73
N GLY A 499 -43.67 26.74 12.62
CA GLY A 499 -42.72 25.82 11.97
C GLY A 499 -41.53 26.54 11.29
N PRO A 500 -40.51 25.80 10.83
CA PRO A 500 -39.41 26.36 10.05
C PRO A 500 -39.90 27.02 8.76
N THR A 501 -39.10 27.95 8.20
CA THR A 501 -39.43 28.68 6.95
C THR A 501 -38.52 28.32 5.78
N HIS A 502 -37.69 27.29 5.95
CA HIS A 502 -36.73 26.76 4.98
C HIS A 502 -36.51 25.27 5.30
N GLY A 503 -36.16 24.47 4.29
CA GLY A 503 -35.90 23.04 4.43
C GLY A 503 -36.99 22.16 3.83
N LEU A 504 -36.64 20.91 3.58
CA LEU A 504 -37.49 19.83 3.12
C LEU A 504 -37.54 18.78 4.23
N PHE A 505 -38.73 18.33 4.62
CA PHE A 505 -38.92 17.51 5.81
C PHE A 505 -39.80 16.30 5.52
N ILE A 506 -39.50 15.18 6.16
CA ILE A 506 -40.48 14.11 6.36
C ILE A 506 -41.45 14.63 7.42
N ASN A 507 -42.71 14.83 7.04
CA ASN A 507 -43.66 15.60 7.84
C ASN A 507 -44.67 14.73 8.59
N GLU A 508 -45.18 13.70 7.93
CA GLU A 508 -46.20 12.80 8.47
C GLU A 508 -46.09 11.46 7.73
N PHE A 509 -46.34 10.33 8.39
CA PHE A 509 -46.44 9.03 7.72
C PHE A 509 -47.45 8.13 8.42
N MET A 510 -47.86 7.07 7.74
CA MET A 510 -48.71 6.01 8.28
C MET A 510 -48.29 4.65 7.73
N ALA A 511 -47.88 3.75 8.62
CA ALA A 511 -47.38 2.41 8.29
C ALA A 511 -48.42 1.27 8.45
N ASP A 512 -49.70 1.64 8.61
CA ASP A 512 -50.83 0.69 8.65
C ASP A 512 -52.13 1.45 8.30
N ASN A 513 -52.35 1.69 7.01
CA ASN A 513 -53.50 2.44 6.50
C ASN A 513 -54.64 1.48 6.10
N ASP A 514 -55.73 1.42 6.85
CA ASP A 514 -56.88 0.56 6.53
C ASP A 514 -58.01 1.36 5.86
N SER A 515 -58.16 2.64 6.23
CA SER A 515 -59.34 3.43 5.83
C SER A 515 -59.12 4.94 5.68
N THR A 516 -57.96 5.47 6.05
CA THR A 516 -57.73 6.93 6.15
C THR A 516 -57.63 7.65 4.82
N ILE A 517 -56.71 7.24 3.96
CA ILE A 517 -56.57 7.81 2.61
C ILE A 517 -56.43 6.68 1.59
N GLN A 518 -57.29 6.72 0.58
CA GLN A 518 -57.25 5.77 -0.51
C GLN A 518 -56.26 6.26 -1.55
N ASP A 519 -55.39 5.37 -2.03
CA ASP A 519 -54.53 5.64 -3.16
C ASP A 519 -55.37 5.90 -4.43
N PRO A 520 -55.21 7.06 -5.09
CA PRO A 520 -55.98 7.41 -6.28
C PRO A 520 -55.65 6.56 -7.51
N ASP A 521 -54.47 5.92 -7.57
CA ASP A 521 -53.96 5.24 -8.76
C ASP A 521 -54.21 3.72 -8.72
N GLY A 522 -54.03 3.06 -7.58
CA GLY A 522 -54.31 1.63 -7.35
C GLY A 522 -55.63 1.33 -6.63
N GLY A 523 -56.27 2.33 -6.02
CA GLY A 523 -57.55 2.18 -5.32
C GLY A 523 -57.49 1.40 -4.00
N GLY A 524 -56.28 1.11 -3.49
CA GLY A 524 -56.04 0.49 -2.18
C GLY A 524 -55.89 1.51 -1.05
N TYR A 525 -55.50 1.03 0.13
CA TYR A 525 -55.08 1.86 1.27
C TYR A 525 -53.63 1.49 1.64
N PRO A 526 -52.63 1.84 0.81
CA PRO A 526 -51.25 1.55 1.15
C PRO A 526 -50.73 2.49 2.24
N ASP A 527 -49.61 2.09 2.84
CA ASP A 527 -48.83 2.94 3.72
C ASP A 527 -48.36 4.18 2.95
N TRP A 528 -48.09 5.27 3.65
CA TRP A 528 -47.69 6.51 3.00
C TRP A 528 -46.74 7.35 3.84
N ILE A 529 -45.93 8.14 3.13
CA ILE A 529 -44.95 9.08 3.64
C ILE A 529 -45.27 10.44 3.03
N GLU A 530 -45.35 11.48 3.86
CA GLU A 530 -45.55 12.86 3.43
C GLU A 530 -44.26 13.67 3.55
N LEU A 531 -43.88 14.34 2.46
CA LEU A 531 -42.83 15.35 2.46
C LEU A 531 -43.43 16.76 2.49
N TYR A 532 -42.78 17.68 3.23
CA TYR A 532 -43.15 19.08 3.36
C TYR A 532 -42.01 20.01 2.95
N ASN A 533 -42.30 20.97 2.06
CA ASN A 533 -41.39 22.03 1.69
C ASN A 533 -41.69 23.31 2.50
N ALA A 534 -40.86 23.58 3.51
CA ALA A 534 -40.99 24.79 4.33
C ALA A 534 -40.47 26.06 3.64
N GLY A 535 -39.73 25.90 2.54
CA GLY A 535 -39.02 26.98 1.85
C GLY A 535 -39.90 27.87 0.97
N PRO A 536 -39.36 29.03 0.56
CA PRO A 536 -40.07 29.98 -0.31
C PRO A 536 -40.00 29.64 -1.80
N ASN A 537 -39.25 28.60 -2.19
CA ASN A 537 -39.03 28.18 -3.58
C ASN A 537 -39.56 26.76 -3.77
N ALA A 538 -40.03 26.45 -4.99
CA ALA A 538 -40.35 25.07 -5.35
C ALA A 538 -39.08 24.22 -5.26
N VAL A 539 -39.23 22.98 -4.80
CA VAL A 539 -38.13 22.01 -4.70
C VAL A 539 -38.41 20.89 -5.70
N ASP A 540 -37.46 20.67 -6.59
CA ASP A 540 -37.43 19.50 -7.45
C ASP A 540 -36.86 18.33 -6.62
N LEU A 541 -37.65 17.25 -6.51
CA LEU A 541 -37.30 16.03 -5.79
C LEU A 541 -36.66 14.97 -6.69
N GLY A 542 -36.70 15.15 -8.01
CA GLY A 542 -36.19 14.16 -8.94
C GLY A 542 -34.72 13.84 -8.71
N GLY A 543 -34.42 12.55 -8.61
CA GLY A 543 -33.08 12.02 -8.35
C GLY A 543 -32.71 11.95 -6.86
N MET A 544 -33.51 12.50 -5.94
CA MET A 544 -33.36 12.26 -4.49
C MET A 544 -33.80 10.83 -4.14
N TYR A 545 -33.54 10.38 -2.91
CA TYR A 545 -33.88 9.03 -2.48
C TYR A 545 -34.76 9.01 -1.24
N LEU A 546 -35.70 8.05 -1.20
CA LEU A 546 -36.38 7.61 0.01
C LEU A 546 -35.95 6.18 0.36
N THR A 547 -35.87 5.90 1.65
CA THR A 547 -35.57 4.58 2.18
C THR A 547 -36.29 4.35 3.51
N ASP A 548 -36.60 3.08 3.79
CA ASP A 548 -37.03 2.53 5.09
C ASP A 548 -35.88 1.90 5.90
N ASP A 549 -34.65 1.94 5.37
CA ASP A 549 -33.43 1.43 6.01
C ASP A 549 -32.29 2.43 5.82
N MET A 550 -31.82 3.08 6.89
CA MET A 550 -30.75 4.07 6.79
C MET A 550 -29.39 3.47 6.40
N ASN A 551 -29.25 2.14 6.42
CA ASN A 551 -28.07 1.44 5.90
C ASN A 551 -28.14 1.22 4.38
N ASP A 552 -29.30 1.44 3.75
CA ASP A 552 -29.49 1.48 2.29
C ASP A 552 -30.07 2.85 1.87
N PRO A 553 -29.24 3.92 1.85
CA PRO A 553 -29.71 5.28 1.59
C PRO A 553 -30.22 5.50 0.17
N THR A 554 -29.96 4.57 -0.75
CA THR A 554 -30.31 4.69 -2.19
C THR A 554 -31.43 3.75 -2.62
N LYS A 555 -32.19 3.18 -1.67
CA LYS A 555 -33.17 2.12 -1.90
C LYS A 555 -34.22 2.46 -2.98
N TRP A 556 -34.81 3.66 -2.92
CA TRP A 556 -35.75 4.14 -3.94
C TRP A 556 -35.40 5.55 -4.43
N MET A 557 -35.14 5.69 -5.74
CA MET A 557 -34.90 6.98 -6.37
C MET A 557 -36.21 7.63 -6.80
N ILE A 558 -36.46 8.85 -6.35
CA ILE A 558 -37.61 9.66 -6.77
C ILE A 558 -37.50 9.96 -8.28
N PRO A 559 -38.56 9.73 -9.08
CA PRO A 559 -38.53 9.96 -10.51
C PRO A 559 -38.08 11.37 -10.92
N PHE A 560 -37.21 11.41 -11.92
CA PHE A 560 -36.58 12.62 -12.46
C PHE A 560 -37.05 12.94 -13.88
N GLU A 561 -36.71 14.14 -14.36
CA GLU A 561 -37.04 14.57 -15.71
C GLU A 561 -36.31 13.73 -16.78
N ILE A 562 -37.09 13.22 -17.74
CA ILE A 562 -36.63 12.55 -18.94
C ILE A 562 -37.22 13.28 -20.14
N GLY A 563 -36.38 13.79 -21.04
CA GLY A 563 -36.83 14.55 -22.21
C GLY A 563 -37.60 13.72 -23.25
N GLY A 564 -37.46 12.39 -23.20
CA GLY A 564 -37.96 11.46 -24.21
C GLY A 564 -37.09 11.46 -25.48
N GLY A 565 -37.43 10.63 -26.46
CA GLY A 565 -36.64 10.49 -27.69
C GLY A 565 -35.83 9.20 -27.71
N VAL A 566 -34.60 9.22 -28.19
CA VAL A 566 -33.73 8.02 -28.24
C VAL A 566 -32.89 7.94 -26.97
N LEU A 567 -32.84 6.76 -26.32
CA LEU A 567 -32.09 6.56 -25.07
C LEU A 567 -30.62 6.99 -25.20
N ARG A 568 -29.94 6.62 -26.29
CA ARG A 568 -28.56 7.03 -26.56
C ARG A 568 -28.38 8.54 -26.59
N GLU A 569 -29.31 9.28 -27.20
CA GLU A 569 -29.22 10.74 -27.29
C GLU A 569 -29.39 11.40 -25.91
N GLU A 570 -30.31 10.89 -25.09
CA GLU A 570 -30.51 11.33 -23.70
C GLU A 570 -29.25 11.10 -22.86
N ILE A 571 -28.63 9.92 -22.96
CA ILE A 571 -27.36 9.60 -22.29
C ILE A 571 -26.27 10.57 -22.75
N ASN A 572 -26.09 10.76 -24.06
CA ASN A 572 -25.07 11.66 -24.60
C ASN A 572 -25.26 13.11 -24.14
N ASN A 573 -26.51 13.59 -24.06
CA ASN A 573 -26.79 14.95 -23.60
C ASN A 573 -26.34 15.18 -22.15
N ARG A 574 -26.59 14.20 -21.26
CA ARG A 574 -26.15 14.24 -19.86
C ARG A 574 -24.63 14.23 -19.74
N LEU A 575 -23.97 13.37 -20.51
CA LEU A 575 -22.52 13.20 -20.44
C LEU A 575 -21.72 14.33 -21.12
N SER A 576 -22.32 15.06 -22.06
CA SER A 576 -21.62 16.07 -22.88
C SER A 576 -21.04 17.27 -22.13
N GLY A 577 -21.47 17.51 -20.88
CA GLY A 577 -20.98 18.61 -20.04
C GLY A 577 -19.71 18.29 -19.25
N HIS A 578 -19.29 17.02 -19.21
CA HIS A 578 -18.21 16.56 -18.35
C HIS A 578 -16.88 16.43 -19.12
N SER A 579 -15.77 16.72 -18.44
CA SER A 579 -14.40 16.63 -18.98
C SER A 579 -13.48 15.95 -17.98
N TYR A 580 -12.29 15.48 -18.38
CA TYR A 580 -11.29 14.99 -17.45
C TYR A 580 -10.19 16.04 -17.16
N PRO A 581 -9.77 16.24 -15.89
CA PRO A 581 -10.47 15.77 -14.68
C PRO A 581 -11.85 16.47 -14.55
N PRO A 582 -12.85 15.83 -13.92
CA PRO A 582 -14.17 16.44 -13.77
C PRO A 582 -14.12 17.71 -12.91
N LEU A 583 -14.79 18.76 -13.37
CA LEU A 583 -14.92 20.02 -12.62
C LEU A 583 -15.87 19.88 -11.42
N ASP A 584 -16.83 18.96 -11.52
CA ASP A 584 -17.83 18.66 -10.49
C ASP A 584 -18.09 17.14 -10.47
N MET A 585 -17.36 16.44 -9.60
CA MET A 585 -17.48 14.98 -9.44
C MET A 585 -18.86 14.55 -8.96
N ALA A 586 -19.52 15.37 -8.12
CA ALA A 586 -20.84 15.07 -7.59
C ALA A 586 -21.90 15.12 -8.72
N ALA A 587 -21.82 16.13 -9.59
CA ALA A 587 -22.68 16.25 -10.76
C ALA A 587 -22.50 15.07 -11.74
N LEU A 588 -21.24 14.70 -12.05
CA LEU A 588 -20.97 13.54 -12.90
C LEU A 588 -21.55 12.24 -12.32
N SER A 589 -21.30 11.98 -11.04
CA SER A 589 -21.80 10.76 -10.35
C SER A 589 -23.33 10.74 -10.27
N ALA A 590 -23.98 11.90 -10.18
CA ALA A 590 -25.44 11.99 -10.24
C ALA A 590 -25.98 11.64 -11.64
N ASP A 591 -25.38 12.17 -12.71
CA ASP A 591 -25.77 11.85 -14.08
C ASP A 591 -25.58 10.36 -14.41
N LEU A 592 -24.46 9.76 -14.01
CA LEU A 592 -24.18 8.34 -14.21
C LEU A 592 -25.18 7.44 -13.47
N ARG A 593 -25.55 7.78 -12.24
CA ARG A 593 -26.60 7.05 -11.49
C ARG A 593 -27.96 7.14 -12.16
N ILE A 594 -28.33 8.32 -12.69
CA ILE A 594 -29.55 8.50 -13.47
C ILE A 594 -29.53 7.60 -14.72
N ILE A 595 -28.42 7.59 -15.47
CA ILE A 595 -28.25 6.72 -16.65
C ILE A 595 -28.40 5.25 -16.27
N GLY A 596 -27.73 4.81 -15.20
CA GLY A 596 -27.84 3.46 -14.68
C GLY A 596 -29.28 3.10 -14.27
N HIS A 597 -30.02 4.03 -13.65
CA HIS A 597 -31.44 3.83 -13.32
C HIS A 597 -32.30 3.67 -14.58
N MET A 598 -32.15 4.54 -15.60
CA MET A 598 -32.90 4.43 -16.86
C MET A 598 -32.73 3.06 -17.53
N ILE A 599 -31.48 2.56 -17.58
CA ILE A 599 -31.17 1.26 -18.19
C ILE A 599 -31.73 0.10 -17.36
N LYS A 600 -31.73 0.19 -16.03
CA LYS A 600 -32.23 -0.88 -15.14
C LYS A 600 -33.76 -0.95 -15.10
N ASN A 601 -34.46 0.18 -15.21
CA ASN A 601 -35.91 0.28 -15.01
C ASN A 601 -36.71 -0.22 -16.23
N ALA A 602 -37.52 -1.28 -16.06
CA ALA A 602 -38.32 -1.89 -17.13
C ALA A 602 -39.46 -0.98 -17.64
N GLY A 603 -39.92 -0.04 -16.82
CA GLY A 603 -40.90 0.96 -17.20
C GLY A 603 -40.33 2.10 -18.05
N ILE A 604 -38.99 2.23 -18.12
CA ILE A 604 -38.29 3.20 -18.97
C ILE A 604 -37.75 2.52 -20.23
N THR A 605 -37.08 1.37 -20.07
CA THR A 605 -36.44 0.62 -21.17
C THR A 605 -36.97 -0.80 -21.28
N SER A 606 -37.07 -1.32 -22.49
CA SER A 606 -37.57 -2.67 -22.76
C SER A 606 -36.81 -3.35 -23.89
N PHE A 607 -36.81 -4.69 -23.89
CA PHE A 607 -36.40 -5.45 -25.06
C PHE A 607 -37.61 -5.61 -25.99
N THR A 608 -37.39 -5.47 -27.30
CA THR A 608 -38.46 -5.74 -28.26
C THR A 608 -38.80 -7.24 -28.28
N PRO A 609 -40.03 -7.64 -28.66
CA PRO A 609 -40.38 -9.06 -28.77
C PRO A 609 -39.46 -9.86 -29.71
N GLY A 610 -38.84 -9.20 -30.70
CA GLY A 610 -37.85 -9.82 -31.58
C GLY A 610 -36.52 -10.06 -30.89
N GLN A 611 -36.03 -9.11 -30.09
CA GLN A 611 -34.83 -9.27 -29.28
C GLN A 611 -35.04 -10.35 -28.21
N GLU A 612 -36.17 -10.33 -27.50
CA GLU A 612 -36.49 -11.33 -26.48
C GLU A 612 -36.48 -12.75 -27.06
N ALA A 613 -37.18 -12.96 -28.19
CA ALA A 613 -37.22 -14.25 -28.87
C ALA A 613 -35.83 -14.72 -29.33
N ALA A 614 -34.97 -13.81 -29.80
CA ALA A 614 -33.63 -14.15 -30.27
C ALA A 614 -32.66 -14.46 -29.11
N VAL A 615 -32.76 -13.73 -27.99
CA VAL A 615 -32.02 -14.01 -26.76
C VAL A 615 -32.43 -15.37 -26.20
N ILE A 616 -33.74 -15.63 -26.04
CA ILE A 616 -34.25 -16.92 -25.55
C ILE A 616 -33.83 -18.06 -26.49
N ALA A 617 -33.95 -17.90 -27.81
CA ALA A 617 -33.53 -18.92 -28.77
C ALA A 617 -32.03 -19.23 -28.69
N THR A 618 -31.19 -18.22 -28.45
CA THR A 618 -29.75 -18.39 -28.22
C THR A 618 -29.49 -19.19 -26.95
N LEU A 619 -30.15 -18.80 -25.84
CA LEU A 619 -29.96 -19.46 -24.55
C LEU A 619 -30.53 -20.88 -24.54
N GLN A 620 -31.45 -21.23 -25.44
CA GLN A 620 -32.01 -22.58 -25.60
C GLN A 620 -31.39 -23.38 -26.76
N ASP A 621 -30.28 -22.92 -27.36
CA ASP A 621 -29.67 -23.62 -28.50
C ASP A 621 -29.31 -25.08 -28.14
N PRO A 622 -29.64 -26.07 -28.99
CA PRO A 622 -29.41 -27.47 -28.67
C PRO A 622 -27.93 -27.88 -28.57
N ASN A 623 -26.99 -27.07 -29.07
CA ASN A 623 -25.56 -27.40 -29.09
C ASN A 623 -24.77 -26.62 -28.02
N TYR A 624 -25.14 -25.38 -27.74
CA TYR A 624 -24.42 -24.48 -26.82
C TYR A 624 -25.33 -23.66 -25.90
N GLY A 625 -26.63 -23.97 -25.89
CA GLY A 625 -27.59 -23.40 -24.94
C GLY A 625 -27.43 -23.96 -23.53
N PHE A 626 -28.23 -23.40 -22.63
CA PHE A 626 -28.12 -23.53 -21.19
C PHE A 626 -29.36 -24.22 -20.62
N ASP A 627 -29.19 -24.90 -19.48
CA ASP A 627 -30.32 -25.41 -18.70
C ASP A 627 -31.11 -24.24 -18.11
N ALA A 628 -32.41 -24.14 -18.45
CA ALA A 628 -33.25 -23.04 -18.02
C ALA A 628 -33.44 -22.95 -16.50
N TYR A 629 -33.30 -24.07 -15.79
CA TYR A 629 -33.50 -24.16 -14.33
C TYR A 629 -32.22 -23.92 -13.53
N ARG A 630 -31.13 -23.49 -14.20
CA ARG A 630 -29.86 -23.19 -13.56
C ARG A 630 -29.45 -21.75 -13.86
N LYS A 631 -28.90 -21.07 -12.85
CA LYS A 631 -28.37 -19.71 -13.00
C LYS A 631 -27.40 -19.60 -14.19
N ILE A 632 -27.62 -18.59 -15.03
CA ILE A 632 -26.78 -18.22 -16.17
C ILE A 632 -26.05 -16.92 -15.81
N ARG A 633 -24.72 -16.90 -15.96
CA ARG A 633 -23.87 -15.73 -15.72
C ARG A 633 -23.72 -14.93 -17.00
N PHE A 634 -24.05 -13.65 -16.95
CA PHE A 634 -23.81 -12.65 -17.99
C PHE A 634 -22.63 -11.79 -17.53
N ARG A 635 -21.47 -12.00 -18.14
CA ARG A 635 -20.27 -11.21 -17.90
C ARG A 635 -20.23 -10.03 -18.87
N SER A 636 -19.88 -8.85 -18.34
CA SER A 636 -19.51 -7.69 -19.15
C SER A 636 -18.41 -8.06 -20.14
N SER A 637 -18.45 -7.52 -21.36
CA SER A 637 -17.42 -7.72 -22.38
C SER A 637 -17.38 -6.48 -23.28
N THR A 638 -16.48 -5.54 -22.99
CA THR A 638 -16.36 -4.28 -23.76
C THR A 638 -15.22 -4.36 -24.78
N ASN A 639 -15.24 -3.53 -25.84
CA ASN A 639 -14.16 -3.48 -26.84
C ASN A 639 -13.00 -2.54 -26.46
N VAL A 640 -13.08 -1.91 -25.29
CA VAL A 640 -12.00 -1.09 -24.72
C VAL A 640 -11.21 -1.85 -23.66
N GLU A 641 -11.83 -2.82 -22.98
CA GLU A 641 -11.15 -3.67 -21.99
C GLU A 641 -10.29 -4.78 -22.60
N ASP A 642 -9.33 -5.26 -21.80
CA ASP A 642 -8.42 -6.37 -22.12
C ASP A 642 -7.53 -6.13 -23.35
N SER A 643 -7.17 -4.86 -23.58
CA SER A 643 -6.06 -4.48 -24.45
C SER A 643 -4.77 -4.34 -23.63
N ASN A 644 -3.62 -4.30 -24.32
CA ASN A 644 -2.34 -4.01 -23.69
C ASN A 644 -2.18 -2.54 -23.25
N GLN A 645 -3.22 -1.71 -23.38
CA GLN A 645 -3.22 -0.28 -23.01
C GLN A 645 -4.35 0.11 -22.06
N PHE A 646 -5.38 -0.73 -21.88
CA PHE A 646 -6.55 -0.45 -21.06
C PHE A 646 -7.07 -1.71 -20.37
N THR A 647 -7.24 -1.60 -19.07
CA THR A 647 -7.73 -2.66 -18.18
C THR A 647 -9.18 -2.44 -17.78
N GLY A 648 -10.01 -3.49 -17.88
CA GLY A 648 -11.39 -3.47 -17.36
C GLY A 648 -11.53 -3.98 -15.93
N ALA A 649 -10.43 -4.24 -15.21
CA ALA A 649 -10.47 -4.83 -13.87
C ALA A 649 -11.28 -3.96 -12.90
N GLY A 650 -12.30 -4.53 -12.26
CA GLY A 650 -13.13 -3.81 -11.28
C GLY A 650 -14.00 -2.68 -11.85
N LEU A 651 -13.99 -2.43 -13.17
CA LEU A 651 -14.76 -1.32 -13.76
C LEU A 651 -16.23 -1.70 -14.03
N TYR A 652 -16.46 -2.93 -14.46
CA TYR A 652 -17.77 -3.38 -14.96
C TYR A 652 -18.31 -4.57 -14.16
N ASP A 653 -19.62 -4.60 -13.95
CA ASP A 653 -20.28 -5.64 -13.18
C ASP A 653 -20.78 -6.80 -14.06
N SER A 654 -20.93 -7.95 -13.43
CA SER A 654 -21.48 -9.15 -14.06
C SER A 654 -22.63 -9.69 -13.20
N TYR A 655 -23.73 -10.09 -13.84
CA TYR A 655 -24.95 -10.50 -13.13
C TYR A 655 -25.39 -11.89 -13.56
N SER A 656 -26.10 -12.59 -12.67
CA SER A 656 -26.71 -13.88 -12.99
C SER A 656 -28.21 -13.73 -13.20
N GLY A 657 -28.78 -14.51 -14.10
CA GLY A 657 -30.22 -14.58 -14.34
C GLY A 657 -30.73 -16.02 -14.44
N CYS A 658 -32.02 -16.21 -14.20
CA CYS A 658 -32.75 -17.47 -14.36
C CYS A 658 -33.60 -17.42 -15.62
N LEU A 659 -33.36 -18.32 -16.56
CA LEU A 659 -34.14 -18.37 -17.81
C LEU A 659 -35.54 -18.95 -17.59
N ALA A 660 -35.73 -19.81 -16.60
CA ALA A 660 -37.05 -20.36 -16.30
C ALA A 660 -38.06 -19.30 -15.86
N ASP A 661 -37.62 -18.28 -15.11
CA ASP A 661 -38.46 -17.14 -14.70
C ASP A 661 -39.01 -16.40 -15.93
N ASP A 662 -38.23 -16.20 -17.00
CA ASP A 662 -38.76 -15.55 -18.22
C ASP A 662 -39.63 -16.49 -19.10
N LEU A 663 -39.85 -17.75 -18.69
CA LEU A 663 -40.54 -18.77 -19.48
C LEU A 663 -41.82 -19.33 -18.82
N ASP A 664 -42.04 -19.08 -17.53
CA ASP A 664 -43.18 -19.64 -16.78
C ASP A 664 -44.49 -18.85 -17.02
N GLY A 665 -44.37 -17.61 -17.50
CA GLY A 665 -45.48 -16.78 -17.93
C GLY A 665 -46.12 -15.95 -16.82
N ASP A 666 -45.41 -15.75 -15.71
CA ASP A 666 -45.74 -14.72 -14.75
C ASP A 666 -44.55 -13.78 -14.48
N SER A 667 -44.68 -12.96 -13.44
CA SER A 667 -43.65 -12.02 -12.99
C SER A 667 -43.55 -12.05 -11.46
N GLU A 668 -44.06 -13.13 -10.84
CA GLU A 668 -44.20 -13.27 -9.39
C GLU A 668 -43.15 -14.26 -8.86
N GLY A 669 -42.41 -13.86 -7.83
CA GLY A 669 -41.40 -14.74 -7.23
C GLY A 669 -41.99 -15.92 -6.44
N PRO A 670 -41.14 -16.86 -5.98
CA PRO A 670 -39.67 -16.77 -5.93
C PRO A 670 -38.98 -17.21 -7.23
N CYS A 671 -37.70 -16.84 -7.38
CA CYS A 671 -36.87 -17.27 -8.51
C CYS A 671 -36.79 -18.80 -8.61
N ILE A 672 -37.03 -19.35 -9.81
CA ILE A 672 -37.01 -20.80 -10.06
C ILE A 672 -35.61 -21.39 -9.89
N CYS A 673 -34.58 -20.64 -10.24
CA CYS A 673 -33.19 -21.08 -10.16
C CYS A 673 -32.59 -20.90 -8.76
N ASP A 674 -33.27 -20.20 -7.84
CA ASP A 674 -32.82 -19.98 -6.46
C ASP A 674 -34.01 -19.78 -5.52
N ALA A 675 -34.33 -20.81 -4.76
CA ALA A 675 -35.45 -20.79 -3.83
C ALA A 675 -35.28 -19.81 -2.65
N ASN A 676 -34.08 -19.26 -2.44
CA ASN A 676 -33.84 -18.23 -1.42
C ASN A 676 -34.09 -16.80 -1.92
N GLU A 677 -34.35 -16.63 -3.22
CA GLU A 677 -34.65 -15.34 -3.83
C GLU A 677 -36.16 -15.19 -3.97
N ASP A 678 -36.76 -14.38 -3.07
CA ASP A 678 -38.21 -14.18 -3.00
C ASP A 678 -38.82 -13.52 -4.24
N ASN A 679 -38.00 -12.92 -5.09
CA ASN A 679 -38.41 -12.25 -6.33
C ASN A 679 -37.78 -12.95 -7.54
N GLU A 680 -38.46 -12.90 -8.69
CA GLU A 680 -37.88 -13.35 -9.94
C GLU A 680 -36.56 -12.66 -10.28
N ARG A 681 -35.65 -13.42 -10.89
CA ARG A 681 -34.33 -12.99 -11.31
C ARG A 681 -34.10 -13.32 -12.79
N GLY A 682 -35.05 -12.98 -13.66
CA GLY A 682 -34.99 -13.22 -15.10
C GLY A 682 -33.70 -12.73 -15.81
N VAL A 683 -33.39 -13.32 -16.96
CA VAL A 683 -32.20 -13.01 -17.78
C VAL A 683 -32.22 -11.60 -18.35
N PHE A 684 -33.39 -11.04 -18.69
CA PHE A 684 -33.46 -9.66 -19.21
C PHE A 684 -33.16 -8.62 -18.14
N ARG A 685 -33.49 -8.91 -16.87
CA ARG A 685 -33.05 -8.11 -15.72
C ARG A 685 -31.53 -8.16 -15.59
N ALA A 686 -30.93 -9.34 -15.71
CA ALA A 686 -29.48 -9.50 -15.62
C ALA A 686 -28.76 -8.71 -16.74
N ILE A 687 -29.24 -8.81 -17.98
CA ILE A 687 -28.66 -8.07 -19.13
C ILE A 687 -28.73 -6.55 -18.91
N ARG A 688 -29.89 -6.01 -18.48
CA ARG A 688 -30.01 -4.57 -18.16
C ARG A 688 -29.01 -4.12 -17.11
N LYS A 689 -28.80 -4.92 -16.06
CA LYS A 689 -27.81 -4.59 -15.02
C LYS A 689 -26.37 -4.61 -15.55
N VAL A 690 -26.01 -5.55 -16.42
CA VAL A 690 -24.69 -5.54 -17.07
C VAL A 690 -24.53 -4.32 -17.98
N PHE A 691 -25.55 -3.99 -18.76
CA PHE A 691 -25.55 -2.79 -19.61
C PHE A 691 -25.41 -1.50 -18.80
N ALA A 692 -26.10 -1.38 -17.67
CA ALA A 692 -25.98 -0.24 -16.78
C ALA A 692 -24.57 -0.07 -16.22
N SER A 693 -23.87 -1.18 -15.95
CA SER A 693 -22.50 -1.14 -15.41
C SER A 693 -21.47 -0.51 -16.34
N PHE A 694 -21.78 -0.39 -17.64
CA PHE A 694 -20.94 0.39 -18.57
C PHE A 694 -20.76 1.84 -18.12
N TYR A 695 -21.75 2.38 -17.39
CA TYR A 695 -21.80 3.74 -16.86
C TYR A 695 -21.52 3.79 -15.34
N ASN A 696 -20.84 2.80 -14.77
CA ASN A 696 -20.30 2.92 -13.41
C ASN A 696 -19.28 4.07 -13.35
N ASP A 697 -19.18 4.74 -12.21
CA ASP A 697 -18.35 5.95 -12.02
C ASP A 697 -16.90 5.73 -12.49
N ASN A 698 -16.21 4.73 -11.92
CA ASN A 698 -14.83 4.42 -12.29
C ASN A 698 -14.68 3.99 -13.76
N ALA A 699 -15.68 3.29 -14.31
CA ALA A 699 -15.64 2.84 -15.70
C ALA A 699 -15.70 4.01 -16.69
N TYR A 700 -16.61 4.96 -16.43
CA TYR A 700 -16.75 6.15 -17.26
C TYR A 700 -15.58 7.12 -17.07
N LEU A 701 -15.13 7.34 -15.82
CA LEU A 701 -13.98 8.20 -15.52
C LEU A 701 -12.72 7.74 -16.24
N GLU A 702 -12.46 6.43 -16.26
CA GLU A 702 -11.29 5.88 -16.95
C GLU A 702 -11.38 6.08 -18.47
N ARG A 703 -12.57 5.90 -19.07
CA ARG A 703 -12.77 6.21 -20.50
C ARG A 703 -12.63 7.71 -20.79
N LEU A 704 -13.15 8.57 -19.92
CA LEU A 704 -13.04 10.02 -20.03
C LEU A 704 -11.58 10.49 -19.91
N ARG A 705 -10.80 9.86 -19.02
CA ARG A 705 -9.37 10.10 -18.82
C ARG A 705 -8.56 9.87 -20.10
N HIS A 706 -8.94 8.85 -20.87
CA HIS A 706 -8.31 8.49 -22.15
C HIS A 706 -8.94 9.18 -23.38
N ASP A 707 -9.88 10.12 -23.18
CA ASP A 707 -10.63 10.79 -24.26
C ASP A 707 -11.31 9.78 -25.22
N VAL A 708 -11.83 8.68 -24.67
CA VAL A 708 -12.48 7.63 -25.45
C VAL A 708 -13.80 8.15 -26.02
N ASN A 709 -13.96 7.98 -27.33
CA ASN A 709 -15.21 8.30 -28.00
C ASN A 709 -16.29 7.25 -27.63
N GLU A 710 -17.25 7.63 -26.80
CA GLU A 710 -18.36 6.76 -26.34
C GLU A 710 -19.20 6.14 -27.49
N SER A 711 -19.15 6.70 -28.71
CA SER A 711 -19.82 6.09 -29.87
C SER A 711 -19.07 4.91 -30.49
N GLU A 712 -17.79 4.75 -30.17
CA GLU A 712 -16.91 3.68 -30.69
C GLU A 712 -16.81 2.50 -29.72
N VAL A 713 -17.35 2.63 -28.51
CA VAL A 713 -17.27 1.64 -27.44
C VAL A 713 -18.64 1.23 -26.90
N GLY A 714 -18.74 0.04 -26.31
CA GLY A 714 -20.00 -0.43 -25.75
C GLY A 714 -19.87 -1.75 -25.00
N MET A 715 -21.02 -2.35 -24.66
CA MET A 715 -21.12 -3.54 -23.82
C MET A 715 -21.70 -4.74 -24.58
N ALA A 716 -20.85 -5.68 -24.94
CA ALA A 716 -21.23 -7.03 -25.35
C ALA A 716 -21.25 -7.95 -24.11
N LEU A 717 -21.61 -9.22 -24.28
CA LEU A 717 -21.77 -10.14 -23.15
C LEU A 717 -21.09 -11.48 -23.41
N LEU A 718 -20.29 -11.95 -22.45
CA LEU A 718 -19.85 -13.34 -22.37
C LEU A 718 -20.81 -14.10 -21.45
N VAL A 719 -21.44 -15.15 -21.95
CA VAL A 719 -22.49 -15.89 -21.24
C VAL A 719 -22.10 -17.34 -21.05
N HIS A 720 -22.11 -17.79 -19.79
CA HIS A 720 -21.89 -19.19 -19.42
C HIS A 720 -22.74 -19.54 -18.18
N HIS A 721 -22.87 -20.81 -17.83
CA HIS A 721 -23.53 -21.15 -16.56
C HIS A 721 -22.77 -20.61 -15.36
N SER A 722 -23.50 -20.10 -14.36
CA SER A 722 -22.92 -19.73 -13.08
C SER A 722 -22.34 -20.96 -12.39
N PHE A 723 -21.22 -20.78 -11.71
CA PHE A 723 -20.65 -21.78 -10.81
C PHE A 723 -21.42 -21.65 -9.48
N PRO A 724 -22.15 -22.68 -9.03
CA PRO A 724 -22.86 -22.60 -7.77
C PRO A 724 -21.85 -22.70 -6.62
N ASP A 725 -21.92 -21.76 -5.69
CA ASP A 725 -20.98 -21.62 -4.57
C ASP A 725 -20.79 -22.92 -3.78
N GLU A 726 -21.87 -23.70 -3.62
CA GLU A 726 -21.86 -25.00 -2.92
C GLU A 726 -20.95 -26.07 -3.55
N TYR A 727 -20.51 -25.89 -4.81
CA TYR A 727 -19.58 -26.79 -5.50
C TYR A 727 -18.21 -26.17 -5.73
N GLU A 728 -17.98 -24.92 -5.33
CA GLU A 728 -16.67 -24.30 -5.43
C GLU A 728 -15.79 -24.78 -4.28
N LEU A 729 -14.68 -25.42 -4.62
CA LEU A 729 -13.64 -25.80 -3.66
C LEU A 729 -12.58 -24.71 -3.55
N ALA A 730 -12.33 -24.01 -4.65
CA ALA A 730 -11.45 -22.85 -4.66
C ALA A 730 -11.82 -21.90 -5.79
N ASN A 731 -11.55 -20.62 -5.58
CA ASN A 731 -11.59 -19.58 -6.60
C ASN A 731 -10.21 -18.90 -6.65
N GLY A 732 -9.71 -18.50 -7.82
CA GLY A 732 -8.37 -17.93 -7.90
C GLY A 732 -8.11 -17.06 -9.11
N VAL A 733 -7.05 -16.25 -9.01
CA VAL A 733 -6.43 -15.47 -10.10
C VAL A 733 -4.97 -15.85 -10.24
N ALA A 734 -4.44 -15.75 -11.45
CA ALA A 734 -3.09 -16.17 -11.80
C ALA A 734 -2.44 -15.16 -12.73
N ILE A 735 -1.28 -14.62 -12.34
CA ILE A 735 -0.41 -13.87 -13.24
C ILE A 735 0.59 -14.85 -13.85
N LEU A 736 0.57 -15.00 -15.18
CA LEU A 736 1.46 -15.85 -15.95
C LEU A 736 2.42 -14.97 -16.77
N GLU A 737 3.69 -14.96 -16.41
CA GLU A 737 4.73 -14.19 -17.08
C GLU A 737 5.62 -15.10 -17.94
N LYS A 738 5.83 -14.72 -19.20
CA LYS A 738 6.76 -15.39 -20.12
C LYS A 738 8.03 -14.57 -20.26
N TRP A 739 9.18 -15.18 -19.96
CA TRP A 739 10.48 -14.68 -20.37
C TRP A 739 11.20 -15.72 -21.21
N TYR A 740 11.20 -15.52 -22.53
CA TYR A 740 11.84 -16.41 -23.49
C TYR A 740 11.34 -17.88 -23.42
N LYS A 741 12.04 -18.75 -22.67
CA LYS A 741 11.71 -20.19 -22.50
C LYS A 741 11.28 -20.57 -21.09
N THR A 742 11.21 -19.60 -20.18
CA THR A 742 10.84 -19.80 -18.78
C THR A 742 9.54 -19.10 -18.49
N TRP A 743 8.76 -19.68 -17.59
CA TRP A 743 7.52 -19.09 -17.11
C TRP A 743 7.63 -18.85 -15.61
N ARG A 744 7.00 -17.77 -15.16
CA ARG A 744 6.71 -17.52 -13.75
C ARG A 744 5.20 -17.39 -13.61
N ILE A 745 4.66 -18.00 -12.57
CA ILE A 745 3.23 -17.94 -12.29
C ILE A 745 3.05 -17.49 -10.86
N GLU A 746 2.35 -16.38 -10.64
CA GLU A 746 1.91 -15.96 -9.31
C GLU A 746 0.43 -16.29 -9.19
N LEU A 747 0.09 -17.17 -8.25
CA LEU A 747 -1.27 -17.65 -8.01
C LEU A 747 -1.79 -17.03 -6.72
N VAL A 748 -3.00 -16.48 -6.77
CA VAL A 748 -3.75 -16.08 -5.58
C VAL A 748 -5.02 -16.91 -5.54
N THR A 749 -5.21 -17.71 -4.49
CA THR A 749 -6.28 -18.70 -4.36
C THR A 749 -7.03 -18.49 -3.06
N GLN A 750 -8.36 -18.57 -3.10
CA GLN A 750 -9.22 -18.50 -1.94
C GLN A 750 -10.09 -19.75 -1.81
N ASP A 751 -10.30 -20.20 -0.57
CA ASP A 751 -11.12 -21.37 -0.28
C ASP A 751 -12.60 -21.12 -0.59
N GLY A 752 -13.23 -22.12 -1.19
CA GLY A 752 -14.62 -22.04 -1.60
C GLY A 752 -14.91 -20.97 -2.67
N ALA A 753 -16.10 -20.36 -2.56
CA ALA A 753 -16.55 -19.28 -3.43
C ALA A 753 -16.17 -17.88 -2.92
N VAL A 754 -15.33 -17.80 -1.88
CA VAL A 754 -14.99 -16.52 -1.28
C VAL A 754 -14.20 -15.67 -2.30
N PRO A 755 -14.54 -14.36 -2.44
CA PRO A 755 -13.87 -13.51 -3.40
C PRO A 755 -12.36 -13.42 -3.15
N VAL A 756 -11.57 -13.64 -4.20
CA VAL A 756 -10.11 -13.51 -4.15
C VAL A 756 -9.68 -12.05 -4.26
N THR A 757 -10.44 -11.26 -5.01
CA THR A 757 -10.13 -9.87 -5.34
C THR A 757 -10.77 -8.88 -4.37
N ASN A 758 -11.81 -9.25 -3.62
CA ASN A 758 -12.43 -8.32 -2.66
C ASN A 758 -13.13 -9.06 -1.50
N PRO A 759 -12.38 -9.69 -0.59
CA PRO A 759 -12.94 -10.37 0.58
C PRO A 759 -13.45 -9.35 1.61
N LEU A 760 -14.78 -9.25 1.76
CA LEU A 760 -15.44 -8.35 2.71
C LEU A 760 -15.43 -8.86 4.16
N ASP A 761 -14.98 -10.09 4.36
CA ASP A 761 -15.02 -10.86 5.61
C ASP A 761 -13.64 -10.95 6.30
N GLY A 762 -12.66 -10.18 5.83
CA GLY A 762 -11.28 -10.24 6.34
C GLY A 762 -10.52 -11.49 5.91
N SER A 763 -11.02 -12.24 4.92
CA SER A 763 -10.31 -13.41 4.41
C SER A 763 -9.04 -13.01 3.63
N ILE A 764 -7.95 -13.67 3.96
CA ILE A 764 -6.63 -13.53 3.34
C ILE A 764 -6.51 -14.70 2.38
N PRO A 765 -6.26 -14.46 1.08
CA PRO A 765 -6.08 -15.55 0.13
C PRO A 765 -4.66 -16.12 0.22
N GLU A 766 -4.56 -17.38 -0.18
CA GLU A 766 -3.31 -18.10 -0.36
C GLU A 766 -2.56 -17.57 -1.58
N GLU A 767 -1.26 -17.37 -1.46
CA GLU A 767 -0.38 -16.92 -2.52
C GLU A 767 0.69 -17.97 -2.79
N VAL A 768 0.84 -18.37 -4.06
CA VAL A 768 1.81 -19.38 -4.50
C VAL A 768 2.58 -18.84 -5.69
N SER A 769 3.90 -18.77 -5.56
CA SER A 769 4.81 -18.45 -6.66
C SER A 769 5.32 -19.73 -7.30
N VAL A 770 5.18 -19.87 -8.61
CA VAL A 770 5.58 -21.04 -9.37
C VAL A 770 6.67 -20.65 -10.37
N TYR A 771 7.85 -21.24 -10.20
CA TYR A 771 8.92 -21.13 -11.19
C TYR A 771 8.89 -22.33 -12.13
N VAL A 772 8.88 -22.07 -13.44
CA VAL A 772 8.85 -23.10 -14.47
C VAL A 772 10.09 -23.00 -15.35
N SER A 773 10.81 -24.12 -15.42
CA SER A 773 11.99 -24.26 -16.28
C SER A 773 11.91 -25.53 -17.12
N SER A 774 12.89 -25.73 -18.00
CA SER A 774 13.03 -26.98 -18.76
C SER A 774 13.17 -28.24 -17.90
N TYR A 775 13.45 -28.10 -16.60
CA TYR A 775 13.65 -29.19 -15.66
C TYR A 775 12.40 -29.55 -14.84
N GLY A 776 11.36 -28.70 -14.81
CA GLY A 776 10.15 -28.96 -14.03
C GLY A 776 9.38 -27.70 -13.63
N ILE A 777 8.29 -27.92 -12.88
CA ILE A 777 7.42 -26.91 -12.26
C ILE A 777 7.70 -26.94 -10.76
N TYR A 778 7.96 -25.77 -10.16
CA TYR A 778 8.38 -25.65 -8.77
C TYR A 778 7.51 -24.61 -8.04
N PRO A 779 6.36 -25.02 -7.47
CA PRO A 779 5.51 -24.12 -6.68
C PRO A 779 6.09 -23.91 -5.28
N THR A 780 6.06 -22.66 -4.83
CA THR A 780 6.50 -22.18 -3.50
C THR A 780 5.34 -21.42 -2.86
N LEU A 781 4.93 -21.84 -1.68
CA LEU A 781 3.86 -21.19 -0.92
C LEU A 781 4.43 -19.90 -0.30
N VAL A 782 3.90 -18.75 -0.73
CA VAL A 782 4.36 -17.41 -0.33
C VAL A 782 3.56 -16.91 0.87
N ARG A 783 2.25 -17.12 0.85
CA ARG A 783 1.34 -16.76 1.94
C ARG A 783 0.23 -17.78 2.03
N GLN A 784 -0.18 -18.16 3.22
CA GLN A 784 -1.30 -19.08 3.40
C GLN A 784 -2.63 -18.33 3.49
N SER A 785 -3.69 -18.98 3.01
CA SER A 785 -5.04 -18.48 3.25
C SER A 785 -5.38 -18.58 4.73
N ASN A 786 -6.13 -17.62 5.26
CA ASN A 786 -6.68 -17.71 6.61
C ASN A 786 -8.01 -18.47 6.66
N LEU A 787 -8.58 -18.88 5.52
CA LEU A 787 -9.81 -19.67 5.43
C LEU A 787 -9.56 -21.17 5.48
N VAL A 788 -8.39 -21.60 4.98
CA VAL A 788 -7.99 -22.98 5.16
C VAL A 788 -7.44 -23.16 6.56
N PRO A 789 -7.55 -24.36 7.14
CA PRO A 789 -6.66 -24.77 8.18
C PRO A 789 -5.28 -24.36 7.80
N LEU A 790 -4.79 -23.42 8.57
CA LEU A 790 -3.46 -22.90 8.57
C LEU A 790 -2.61 -24.22 8.38
N GLY A 791 -1.83 -24.34 7.27
CA GLY A 791 -1.00 -25.51 6.88
C GLY A 791 -1.49 -26.44 5.84
N ALA A 792 -2.81 -26.53 5.76
CA ALA A 792 -3.44 -26.90 4.53
C ALA A 792 -3.17 -25.78 3.50
N THR A 793 -3.34 -26.19 2.27
CA THR A 793 -3.41 -25.31 1.12
C THR A 793 -4.82 -25.32 0.60
N VAL A 794 -5.20 -24.28 -0.13
CA VAL A 794 -6.55 -24.14 -0.69
C VAL A 794 -6.87 -25.27 -1.68
N MET A 795 -5.88 -25.68 -2.48
CA MET A 795 -5.98 -26.82 -3.39
C MET A 795 -4.98 -27.92 -2.99
N ASP A 796 -5.06 -29.10 -3.60
CA ASP A 796 -4.18 -30.22 -3.23
C ASP A 796 -2.69 -29.91 -3.53
N TRP A 797 -1.87 -29.76 -2.48
CA TRP A 797 -0.44 -29.47 -2.61
C TRP A 797 0.39 -30.73 -2.92
N GLN A 798 1.26 -30.78 -3.93
CA GLN A 798 1.52 -29.79 -5.01
C GLN A 798 0.79 -30.11 -6.31
N ASP A 799 -0.01 -31.18 -6.34
CA ASP A 799 -0.53 -31.76 -7.57
C ASP A 799 -1.49 -30.81 -8.30
N ASP A 800 -2.43 -30.18 -7.58
CA ASP A 800 -3.36 -29.23 -8.19
C ASP A 800 -2.65 -27.98 -8.73
N TYR A 801 -1.64 -27.46 -8.02
CA TYR A 801 -0.87 -26.30 -8.48
C TYR A 801 -0.04 -26.65 -9.72
N ASN A 802 0.53 -27.85 -9.76
CA ASN A 802 1.25 -28.34 -10.94
C ASN A 802 0.32 -28.55 -12.13
N ASP A 803 -0.87 -29.12 -11.91
CA ASP A 803 -1.88 -29.35 -12.94
C ASP A 803 -2.43 -28.02 -13.48
N LEU A 804 -2.74 -27.08 -12.60
CA LEU A 804 -3.16 -25.73 -12.96
C LEU A 804 -2.07 -25.03 -13.78
N SER A 805 -0.82 -25.07 -13.32
CA SER A 805 0.31 -24.47 -14.04
C SER A 805 0.42 -24.97 -15.48
N ARG A 806 0.17 -26.27 -15.73
CA ARG A 806 0.15 -26.83 -17.10
C ARG A 806 -1.01 -26.31 -17.94
N LEU A 807 -2.19 -26.13 -17.34
CA LEU A 807 -3.34 -25.54 -18.03
C LEU A 807 -3.05 -24.07 -18.40
N LEU A 808 -2.53 -23.29 -17.46
CA LEU A 808 -2.19 -21.88 -17.67
C LEU A 808 -1.11 -21.72 -18.75
N ILE A 809 -0.05 -22.53 -18.73
CA ILE A 809 0.98 -22.52 -19.79
C ILE A 809 0.37 -22.89 -21.14
N SER A 810 -0.55 -23.86 -21.21
CA SER A 810 -1.21 -24.20 -22.47
C SER A 810 -2.00 -23.02 -23.04
N VAL A 811 -2.71 -22.28 -22.18
CA VAL A 811 -3.39 -21.04 -22.59
C VAL A 811 -2.38 -19.99 -23.02
N GLY A 812 -1.27 -19.84 -22.31
CA GLY A 812 -0.20 -18.89 -22.64
C GLY A 812 0.51 -19.18 -23.96
N GLU A 813 0.72 -20.45 -24.32
CA GLU A 813 1.30 -20.80 -25.62
C GLU A 813 0.32 -20.54 -26.77
N ASP A 814 -0.97 -20.90 -26.62
CA ASP A 814 -2.00 -20.57 -27.62
C ASP A 814 -2.18 -19.06 -27.78
N TYR A 815 -2.11 -18.29 -26.67
CA TYR A 815 -2.13 -16.83 -26.71
C TYR A 815 -0.90 -16.28 -27.46
N ASN A 816 0.29 -16.81 -27.17
CA ASN A 816 1.53 -16.44 -27.86
C ASN A 816 1.49 -16.70 -29.36
N ASP A 817 0.85 -17.78 -29.81
CA ASP A 817 0.68 -18.09 -31.23
C ASP A 817 -0.19 -17.04 -31.97
N VAL A 818 -1.06 -16.34 -31.24
CA VAL A 818 -1.88 -15.24 -31.77
C VAL A 818 -1.12 -13.91 -31.79
N ILE A 819 -0.47 -13.54 -30.69
CA ILE A 819 0.18 -12.21 -30.55
C ILE A 819 1.62 -12.17 -31.07
N ASN A 820 2.29 -13.32 -31.15
CA ASN A 820 3.67 -13.50 -31.61
C ASN A 820 4.70 -12.56 -30.89
N GLN A 821 4.76 -12.63 -29.56
CA GLN A 821 5.68 -11.83 -28.72
C GLN A 821 6.58 -12.71 -27.83
N ASP A 822 7.83 -12.28 -27.62
CA ASP A 822 8.80 -13.03 -26.79
C ASP A 822 8.64 -12.78 -25.28
N TYR A 823 7.92 -11.71 -24.90
CA TYR A 823 7.68 -11.26 -23.53
C TYR A 823 6.26 -10.73 -23.40
N PHE A 824 5.48 -11.31 -22.51
CA PHE A 824 4.15 -10.83 -22.14
C PHE A 824 3.77 -11.39 -20.78
N ALA A 825 2.78 -10.78 -20.14
CA ALA A 825 2.17 -11.27 -18.92
C ALA A 825 0.66 -11.40 -19.14
N LEU A 826 0.08 -12.50 -18.65
CA LEU A 826 -1.36 -12.74 -18.70
C LEU A 826 -1.93 -12.79 -17.30
N ASP A 827 -3.13 -12.25 -17.12
CA ASP A 827 -3.96 -12.46 -15.94
C ASP A 827 -5.06 -13.47 -16.29
N LEU A 828 -5.16 -14.54 -15.52
CA LEU A 828 -6.10 -15.63 -15.72
C LEU A 828 -6.94 -15.86 -14.47
N GLU A 829 -8.24 -16.02 -14.64
CA GLU A 829 -9.12 -16.44 -13.55
C GLU A 829 -9.40 -17.93 -13.63
N TYR A 830 -9.34 -18.62 -12.50
CA TYR A 830 -9.63 -20.04 -12.40
C TYR A 830 -10.51 -20.39 -11.20
N LYS A 831 -11.01 -21.63 -11.19
CA LYS A 831 -11.73 -22.25 -10.08
C LYS A 831 -11.33 -23.72 -9.94
N LYS A 832 -11.43 -24.26 -8.73
CA LYS A 832 -11.46 -25.70 -8.44
C LYS A 832 -12.88 -26.06 -8.04
N LEU A 833 -13.46 -27.07 -8.69
CA LEU A 833 -14.83 -27.51 -8.45
C LEU A 833 -14.89 -28.94 -7.88
N ALA A 834 -15.86 -29.17 -7.00
CA ALA A 834 -16.19 -30.49 -6.47
C ALA A 834 -16.81 -31.39 -7.55
N GLY A 835 -16.61 -32.71 -7.42
CA GLY A 835 -17.26 -33.70 -8.28
C GLY A 835 -18.76 -33.81 -8.01
N GLY A 836 -19.58 -33.91 -9.06
CA GLY A 836 -21.04 -34.04 -8.95
C GLY A 836 -21.85 -32.79 -9.35
N GLY A 837 -21.20 -31.69 -9.71
CA GLY A 837 -21.86 -30.48 -10.21
C GLY A 837 -22.21 -30.52 -11.71
N ALA A 838 -23.19 -29.72 -12.13
CA ALA A 838 -23.63 -29.62 -13.53
C ALA A 838 -22.62 -28.89 -14.45
N ALA A 839 -21.62 -28.20 -13.89
CA ALA A 839 -20.59 -27.48 -14.66
C ALA A 839 -19.48 -28.41 -15.19
N ILE A 840 -18.97 -29.30 -14.32
CA ILE A 840 -18.03 -30.37 -14.64
C ILE A 840 -18.44 -31.60 -13.82
N PRO A 841 -19.12 -32.59 -14.42
CA PRO A 841 -19.65 -33.75 -13.69
C PRO A 841 -18.59 -34.54 -12.90
N ALA A 842 -17.33 -34.47 -13.34
CA ALA A 842 -16.19 -35.14 -12.72
C ALA A 842 -15.47 -34.28 -11.64
N GLY A 843 -15.81 -32.99 -11.48
CA GLY A 843 -15.03 -32.03 -10.70
C GLY A 843 -13.69 -31.70 -11.37
N GLY A 844 -12.96 -30.71 -10.85
CA GLY A 844 -11.61 -30.36 -11.32
C GLY A 844 -11.34 -28.87 -11.49
N LEU A 845 -10.19 -28.57 -12.09
CA LEU A 845 -9.71 -27.22 -12.38
C LEU A 845 -10.39 -26.64 -13.63
N VAL A 846 -10.78 -25.37 -13.55
CA VAL A 846 -11.45 -24.62 -14.62
C VAL A 846 -10.76 -23.28 -14.79
N VAL A 847 -10.43 -22.91 -16.03
CA VAL A 847 -10.03 -21.54 -16.36
C VAL A 847 -11.23 -20.85 -17.02
N LYS A 848 -11.58 -19.67 -16.53
CA LYS A 848 -12.81 -18.94 -16.90
C LYS A 848 -12.55 -17.54 -17.49
N GLN A 849 -11.31 -17.08 -17.48
CA GLN A 849 -10.91 -15.81 -18.10
C GLN A 849 -9.41 -15.82 -18.39
N VAL A 850 -9.01 -15.12 -19.45
CA VAL A 850 -7.63 -14.79 -19.79
C VAL A 850 -7.62 -13.37 -20.35
N ARG A 851 -6.64 -12.58 -19.95
CA ARG A 851 -6.38 -11.25 -20.50
C ARG A 851 -4.88 -10.94 -20.42
N GLU A 852 -4.41 -10.04 -21.26
CA GLU A 852 -3.05 -9.54 -21.20
C GLU A 852 -2.92 -8.42 -20.18
N ILE A 853 -1.82 -8.40 -19.44
CA ILE A 853 -1.49 -7.33 -18.49
C ILE A 853 -0.61 -6.32 -19.23
N PRO A 854 -1.07 -5.05 -19.40
CA PRO A 854 -0.26 -3.97 -19.93
C PRO A 854 1.11 -3.91 -19.26
N GLN A 855 2.18 -4.00 -20.06
CA GLN A 855 3.54 -3.81 -19.56
C GLN A 855 3.98 -2.37 -19.85
N PRO A 856 4.54 -1.65 -18.87
CA PRO A 856 5.04 -0.30 -19.11
C PRO A 856 6.12 -0.33 -20.20
N ASP A 857 6.03 0.59 -21.17
CA ASP A 857 7.08 0.77 -22.16
C ASP A 857 8.32 1.39 -21.50
N THR A 858 9.22 0.54 -21.05
CA THR A 858 10.49 0.94 -20.43
C THR A 858 11.50 1.49 -21.44
N THR A 859 11.19 1.50 -22.75
CA THR A 859 12.04 2.10 -23.78
C THR A 859 11.82 3.61 -23.92
N GLN A 860 10.64 4.10 -23.53
CA GLN A 860 10.33 5.52 -23.56
C GLN A 860 11.22 6.28 -22.56
N ARG A 861 11.66 7.46 -22.99
CA ARG A 861 12.48 8.39 -22.20
C ARG A 861 11.74 9.71 -22.08
N VAL A 862 11.84 10.32 -20.91
CA VAL A 862 11.27 11.64 -20.63
C VAL A 862 12.35 12.56 -20.08
N THR A 863 12.26 13.85 -20.40
CA THR A 863 13.14 14.86 -19.81
C THR A 863 12.72 15.09 -18.37
N PRO A 864 13.63 15.00 -17.38
CA PRO A 864 13.28 15.25 -15.99
C PRO A 864 13.12 16.76 -15.70
N PHE A 865 12.31 17.08 -14.70
CA PHE A 865 12.12 18.42 -14.15
C PHE A 865 12.82 18.53 -12.80
N LEU A 866 13.66 19.55 -12.63
CA LEU A 866 14.30 19.89 -11.36
C LEU A 866 13.40 20.84 -10.57
N ILE A 867 13.02 20.43 -9.36
CA ILE A 867 12.32 21.26 -8.38
C ILE A 867 13.33 21.82 -7.39
N ASN A 868 13.22 23.11 -7.09
CA ASN A 868 13.95 23.73 -6.00
C ASN A 868 13.43 23.23 -4.65
N GLU A 869 14.20 22.36 -4.00
CA GLU A 869 14.02 22.00 -2.60
C GLU A 869 15.25 22.50 -1.82
N PRO A 870 15.15 23.61 -1.08
CA PRO A 870 16.24 24.12 -0.28
C PRO A 870 16.74 23.06 0.70
N ILE A 871 18.03 22.77 0.64
CA ILE A 871 18.67 21.80 1.53
C ILE A 871 20.09 22.25 1.90
N ASP A 872 20.46 21.97 3.14
CA ASP A 872 21.81 22.16 3.65
C ASP A 872 22.76 21.06 3.16
N PHE A 873 23.83 21.49 2.50
CA PHE A 873 24.98 20.67 2.12
C PHE A 873 26.15 20.96 3.06
N CYS A 874 26.80 19.92 3.54
CA CYS A 874 27.98 20.00 4.39
C CYS A 874 29.19 19.39 3.68
N LEU A 875 30.39 19.85 4.05
CA LEU A 875 31.62 19.14 3.68
C LEU A 875 31.55 17.69 4.17
N TYR A 876 31.74 16.75 3.25
CA TYR A 876 31.71 15.32 3.53
C TYR A 876 33.00 14.87 4.23
N GLN A 877 32.90 14.51 5.50
CA GLN A 877 34.01 13.99 6.31
C GLN A 877 34.07 12.46 6.22
N GLY A 878 34.41 11.97 5.03
CA GLY A 878 34.58 10.55 4.71
C GLY A 878 35.77 10.33 3.76
N GLU A 879 35.70 9.30 2.92
CA GLU A 879 36.73 8.96 1.93
C GLU A 879 36.71 9.91 0.71
N CYS A 880 36.83 11.23 0.93
CA CYS A 880 36.99 12.24 -0.11
C CYS A 880 37.88 13.38 0.42
N GLY A 881 38.71 13.95 -0.46
CA GLY A 881 39.74 14.93 -0.08
C GLY A 881 40.81 14.35 0.86
N ASP A 882 41.69 15.24 1.32
CA ASP A 882 42.69 14.94 2.34
C ASP A 882 42.35 15.63 3.67
N ILE A 883 43.04 15.26 4.74
CA ILE A 883 42.71 15.76 6.09
C ILE A 883 42.85 17.30 6.22
N PHE A 884 43.81 17.92 5.52
CA PHE A 884 44.02 19.37 5.59
C PHE A 884 43.06 20.14 4.69
N SER A 885 42.79 19.64 3.48
CA SER A 885 41.75 20.21 2.61
C SER A 885 40.39 20.14 3.28
N ASN A 886 40.01 18.97 3.83
CA ASN A 886 38.76 18.80 4.56
C ASN A 886 38.65 19.72 5.78
N HIS A 887 39.74 20.01 6.48
CA HIS A 887 39.72 20.97 7.59
C HIS A 887 39.61 22.41 7.11
N ARG A 888 40.50 22.85 6.22
CA ARG A 888 40.60 24.24 5.75
C ARG A 888 39.38 24.68 4.94
N LEU A 889 38.67 23.75 4.31
CA LEU A 889 37.49 24.01 3.47
C LEU A 889 36.17 23.61 4.12
N LYS A 890 36.17 23.32 5.43
CA LYS A 890 34.93 23.09 6.19
C LYS A 890 33.92 24.18 5.91
N SER A 891 32.76 23.75 5.47
CA SER A 891 31.70 24.63 5.02
C SER A 891 30.34 23.97 5.11
N GLN A 892 29.34 24.81 5.30
CA GLN A 892 27.91 24.51 5.23
C GLN A 892 27.29 25.42 4.17
N TRP A 893 26.43 24.85 3.33
CA TRP A 893 25.93 25.44 2.11
C TRP A 893 24.41 25.32 2.10
N LEU A 894 23.71 26.42 1.92
CA LEU A 894 22.30 26.42 1.57
C LEU A 894 22.19 26.78 0.09
N PHE A 895 21.81 25.79 -0.72
CA PHE A 895 21.59 25.98 -2.15
C PHE A 895 20.11 26.20 -2.44
N GLU A 896 19.84 27.17 -3.31
CA GLU A 896 18.58 27.24 -4.05
C GLU A 896 18.87 27.07 -5.54
N THR A 897 18.04 26.27 -6.21
CA THR A 897 18.11 26.06 -7.66
C THR A 897 16.97 26.77 -8.36
N LYS A 898 17.08 26.92 -9.68
CA LYS A 898 15.93 27.22 -10.54
C LYS A 898 14.98 26.00 -10.56
N ASN A 899 13.70 26.24 -10.83
CA ASN A 899 12.78 25.21 -11.33
C ASN A 899 12.95 25.14 -12.86
N LEU A 900 13.29 23.98 -13.42
CA LEU A 900 13.45 23.85 -14.88
C LEU A 900 13.40 22.41 -15.38
N TRP A 901 13.05 22.26 -16.65
CA TRP A 901 13.34 21.07 -17.45
C TRP A 901 14.84 20.91 -17.66
N LEU A 902 15.40 19.75 -17.33
CA LEU A 902 16.83 19.46 -17.49
C LEU A 902 17.17 19.12 -18.95
N THR A 903 17.08 20.11 -19.84
CA THR A 903 17.52 20.00 -21.22
C THR A 903 18.97 20.48 -21.37
N PRO A 904 19.73 20.00 -22.37
CA PRO A 904 21.06 20.54 -22.67
C PRO A 904 21.06 22.07 -22.82
N GLU A 905 20.01 22.65 -23.42
CA GLU A 905 19.89 24.10 -23.62
C GLU A 905 19.69 24.85 -22.30
N ASN A 906 18.85 24.36 -21.39
CA ASN A 906 18.63 25.00 -20.10
C ASN A 906 19.86 24.90 -19.19
N LEU A 907 20.66 23.84 -19.38
CA LEU A 907 21.93 23.61 -18.69
C LEU A 907 23.11 24.39 -19.30
N GLU A 908 22.89 25.26 -20.30
CA GLU A 908 23.89 26.27 -20.71
C GLU A 908 23.98 27.44 -19.72
N GLU A 909 23.06 27.52 -18.76
CA GLU A 909 23.07 28.47 -17.66
C GLU A 909 23.24 27.79 -16.29
N CYS A 910 23.79 28.53 -15.33
CA CYS A 910 23.91 28.08 -13.94
C CYS A 910 22.55 27.67 -13.36
N LEU A 911 22.54 26.50 -12.71
CA LEU A 911 21.40 25.93 -11.99
C LEU A 911 21.07 26.68 -10.70
N TYR A 912 22.10 27.20 -10.03
CA TYR A 912 22.01 27.80 -8.71
C TYR A 912 21.58 29.26 -8.78
N THR A 913 20.46 29.58 -8.12
CA THR A 913 19.93 30.95 -8.04
C THR A 913 20.55 31.70 -6.86
N SER A 914 20.52 31.09 -5.67
CA SER A 914 21.01 31.66 -4.43
C SER A 914 21.95 30.69 -3.73
N LEU A 915 22.95 31.26 -3.07
CA LEU A 915 23.92 30.58 -2.24
C LEU A 915 23.98 31.24 -0.87
N GLY A 916 23.71 30.46 0.18
CA GLY A 916 24.20 30.72 1.53
C GLY A 916 25.42 29.84 1.80
N LEU A 917 26.56 30.42 2.18
CA LEU A 917 27.79 29.70 2.46
C LEU A 917 28.39 30.18 3.77
N GLU A 918 28.41 29.29 4.76
CA GLU A 918 29.22 29.43 5.96
C GLU A 918 30.50 28.61 5.79
N TYR A 919 31.68 29.23 5.91
CA TYR A 919 32.95 28.55 5.62
C TYR A 919 34.10 29.00 6.52
N LEU A 920 35.07 28.09 6.73
CA LEU A 920 36.29 28.38 7.46
C LEU A 920 37.32 29.09 6.56
N ALA A 921 37.80 30.26 7.00
CA ALA A 921 38.96 30.92 6.41
C ALA A 921 39.64 31.88 7.39
N GLU A 922 40.95 32.07 7.26
CA GLU A 922 41.70 33.02 8.11
C GLU A 922 41.52 32.80 9.62
N ASN A 923 41.32 31.55 10.04
CA ASN A 923 41.08 31.14 11.44
C ASN A 923 39.77 31.67 12.05
N ARG A 924 38.74 31.90 11.22
CA ARG A 924 37.39 32.30 11.65
C ARG A 924 36.34 31.76 10.69
N ILE A 925 35.10 31.70 11.16
CA ILE A 925 33.94 31.37 10.35
C ILE A 925 33.48 32.64 9.62
N LEU A 926 33.33 32.55 8.30
CA LEU A 926 32.89 33.62 7.43
C LEU A 926 31.62 33.21 6.70
N ASN A 927 30.86 34.19 6.22
CA ASN A 927 29.60 33.99 5.53
C ASN A 927 29.59 34.70 4.17
N ILE A 928 29.04 34.04 3.16
CA ILE A 928 28.70 34.61 1.86
C ILE A 928 27.21 34.33 1.61
N THR A 929 26.47 35.35 1.20
CA THR A 929 25.07 35.22 0.77
C THR A 929 24.87 35.98 -0.53
N GLY A 930 24.29 35.36 -1.54
CA GLY A 930 23.96 36.02 -2.80
C GLY A 930 23.80 35.05 -3.97
N GLU A 931 23.66 35.59 -5.17
CA GLU A 931 23.50 34.78 -6.38
C GLU A 931 24.87 34.30 -6.89
N LEU A 932 25.03 32.98 -7.09
CA LEU A 932 26.28 32.39 -7.55
C LEU A 932 26.78 33.00 -8.88
N PRO A 933 25.93 33.22 -9.90
CA PRO A 933 26.33 33.86 -11.16
C PRO A 933 26.78 35.33 -11.01
N GLN A 934 26.50 35.97 -9.87
CA GLN A 934 26.89 37.37 -9.59
C GLN A 934 28.13 37.47 -8.69
N LEU A 935 28.69 36.35 -8.24
CA LEU A 935 29.92 36.36 -7.45
C LEU A 935 31.11 36.90 -8.26
N PRO A 936 32.15 37.44 -7.61
CA PRO A 936 33.28 38.03 -8.31
C PRO A 936 33.95 37.05 -9.27
N LYS A 937 34.06 37.44 -10.55
CA LYS A 937 34.58 36.60 -11.65
C LYS A 937 33.81 35.28 -11.82
N ALA A 938 32.50 35.28 -11.57
CA ALA A 938 31.67 34.12 -11.81
C ALA A 938 31.70 33.68 -13.29
N TYR A 939 31.69 32.37 -13.53
CA TYR A 939 31.49 31.76 -14.83
C TYR A 939 30.71 30.45 -14.69
N HIS A 940 30.16 29.99 -15.80
CA HIS A 940 29.47 28.72 -15.92
C HIS A 940 29.92 28.03 -17.21
N ASN A 941 30.17 26.73 -17.14
CA ASN A 941 30.35 25.86 -18.30
C ASN A 941 29.47 24.61 -18.14
N SER A 942 29.03 24.06 -19.26
CA SER A 942 28.40 22.74 -19.28
C SER A 942 29.00 21.85 -20.36
N SER A 943 29.02 20.54 -20.12
CA SER A 943 29.55 19.55 -21.05
C SER A 943 28.83 18.21 -20.94
N GLY A 944 28.78 17.46 -22.05
CA GLY A 944 28.00 16.21 -22.15
C GLY A 944 26.70 16.38 -22.93
N THR A 945 25.99 15.27 -23.18
CA THR A 945 24.71 15.30 -23.93
C THR A 945 23.59 14.56 -23.20
N SER A 946 23.80 13.30 -22.80
CA SER A 946 22.81 12.48 -22.06
C SER A 946 23.01 12.50 -20.54
N LYS A 947 24.24 12.78 -20.10
CA LYS A 947 24.61 13.09 -18.73
C LYS A 947 25.47 14.34 -18.79
N VAL A 948 24.91 15.45 -18.36
CA VAL A 948 25.56 16.76 -18.43
C VAL A 948 26.29 17.02 -17.11
N ASN A 949 27.48 17.58 -17.20
CA ASN A 949 28.21 18.12 -16.07
C ASN A 949 28.18 19.64 -16.17
N THR A 950 27.96 20.33 -15.05
CA THR A 950 28.10 21.79 -14.96
C THR A 950 29.25 22.17 -14.04
N ASP A 951 30.02 23.16 -14.46
CA ASP A 951 31.13 23.75 -13.71
C ASP A 951 30.82 25.22 -13.44
N ASP A 952 30.57 25.55 -12.18
CA ASP A 952 30.12 26.85 -11.71
C ASP A 952 31.22 27.50 -10.85
N GLY A 953 32.01 28.42 -11.43
CA GLY A 953 33.21 28.95 -10.79
C GLY A 953 33.13 30.42 -10.40
N TRP A 954 33.87 30.83 -9.35
CA TRP A 954 34.00 32.22 -8.88
C TRP A 954 35.35 32.46 -8.17
N PHE A 955 35.64 33.71 -7.77
CA PHE A 955 36.95 34.09 -7.19
C PHE A 955 36.84 34.83 -5.85
N MET A 956 37.43 34.27 -4.80
CA MET A 956 37.49 34.84 -3.45
C MET A 956 38.72 35.74 -3.27
N HIS A 957 38.65 36.96 -3.80
CA HIS A 957 39.77 37.91 -3.78
C HIS A 957 40.06 38.58 -2.43
N HIS A 958 39.12 38.51 -1.48
CA HIS A 958 39.21 39.21 -0.18
C HIS A 958 40.02 38.46 0.87
N LEU A 959 40.43 37.22 0.60
CA LEU A 959 41.19 36.37 1.52
C LEU A 959 42.69 36.64 1.44
N ALA A 960 43.40 36.42 2.55
CA ALA A 960 44.86 36.57 2.63
C ALA A 960 45.63 35.72 1.61
N ASN A 961 45.16 34.49 1.32
CA ASN A 961 45.56 33.69 0.16
C ASN A 961 44.35 33.62 -0.78
N PRO A 962 44.24 34.53 -1.78
CA PRO A 962 43.14 34.53 -2.72
C PRO A 962 43.06 33.20 -3.47
N ARG A 963 41.83 32.75 -3.75
CA ARG A 963 41.59 31.46 -4.40
C ARG A 963 40.41 31.48 -5.35
N GLY A 964 40.53 30.72 -6.44
CA GLY A 964 39.41 30.34 -7.30
C GLY A 964 38.63 29.20 -6.66
N CYS A 965 37.33 29.18 -6.90
CA CYS A 965 36.42 28.13 -6.45
C CYS A 965 35.60 27.67 -7.65
N GLU A 966 35.38 26.37 -7.78
CA GLU A 966 34.60 25.77 -8.86
C GLU A 966 33.73 24.66 -8.28
N LEU A 967 32.42 24.82 -8.39
CA LEU A 967 31.44 23.82 -7.97
C LEU A 967 31.09 22.96 -9.18
N HIS A 968 31.35 21.66 -9.08
CA HIS A 968 31.02 20.70 -10.12
C HIS A 968 29.76 19.93 -9.74
N THR A 969 28.76 19.98 -10.62
CA THR A 969 27.55 19.17 -10.55
C THR A 969 27.63 18.14 -11.67
N GLU A 970 27.90 16.89 -11.33
CA GLU A 970 28.17 15.83 -12.31
C GLU A 970 26.97 14.92 -12.53
N LEU A 971 26.94 14.28 -13.70
CA LEU A 971 25.97 13.24 -14.06
C LEU A 971 24.49 13.69 -14.03
N ILE A 972 24.22 14.98 -14.27
CA ILE A 972 22.85 15.52 -14.36
C ILE A 972 22.13 14.81 -15.52
N PRO A 973 21.03 14.07 -15.26
CA PRO A 973 20.31 13.35 -16.29
C PRO A 973 19.48 14.34 -17.13
N THR A 974 19.60 14.25 -18.46
CA THR A 974 18.72 14.98 -19.40
C THR A 974 17.57 14.13 -19.92
N GLU A 975 17.64 12.81 -19.68
CA GLU A 975 16.62 11.82 -19.99
C GLU A 975 16.61 10.75 -18.90
N VAL A 976 15.43 10.44 -18.37
CA VAL A 976 15.18 9.29 -17.49
C VAL A 976 14.22 8.32 -18.15
N LYS A 977 14.24 7.06 -17.73
CA LYS A 977 13.23 6.10 -18.15
C LYS A 977 11.90 6.38 -17.45
N VAL A 978 10.81 5.81 -17.97
CA VAL A 978 9.47 5.95 -17.37
C VAL A 978 9.34 5.20 -16.03
N ASP A 979 10.17 4.18 -15.78
CA ASP A 979 10.27 3.49 -14.49
C ASP A 979 11.17 4.22 -13.46
N GLU A 980 11.78 5.35 -13.85
CA GLU A 980 12.54 6.25 -12.98
C GLU A 980 11.70 7.52 -12.67
N SER A 981 12.03 8.24 -11.59
CA SER A 981 11.35 9.52 -11.30
C SER A 981 11.74 10.60 -12.31
N PRO A 982 10.79 11.20 -13.05
CA PRO A 982 11.07 12.38 -13.86
C PRO A 982 11.13 13.66 -13.01
N ILE A 983 10.79 13.59 -11.73
CA ILE A 983 10.82 14.74 -10.82
C ILE A 983 12.02 14.61 -9.91
N LEU A 984 12.98 15.52 -10.07
CA LEU A 984 14.27 15.51 -9.37
C LEU A 984 14.41 16.76 -8.49
N THR A 985 15.27 16.65 -7.49
CA THR A 985 15.71 17.70 -6.59
C THR A 985 17.23 17.66 -6.50
N LEU A 986 17.87 18.68 -5.93
CA LEU A 986 19.32 18.66 -5.73
C LEU A 986 19.81 17.47 -4.88
N ARG A 987 18.94 16.89 -4.02
CA ARG A 987 19.26 15.68 -3.25
C ARG A 987 19.53 14.46 -4.14
N ASP A 988 18.97 14.42 -5.35
CA ASP A 988 19.07 13.27 -6.24
C ASP A 988 20.44 13.20 -6.97
N PHE A 989 21.33 14.17 -6.77
CA PHE A 989 22.63 14.24 -7.44
C PHE A 989 23.79 13.62 -6.63
N ASP A 990 23.51 12.88 -5.55
CA ASP A 990 24.40 12.10 -4.65
C ASP A 990 25.59 12.85 -3.98
N TRP A 991 26.35 13.66 -4.72
CA TRP A 991 27.46 14.48 -4.26
C TRP A 991 27.64 15.70 -5.16
N LEU A 992 28.14 16.79 -4.59
CA LEU A 992 28.74 17.88 -5.36
C LEU A 992 30.23 17.89 -5.07
N THR A 993 31.07 18.30 -6.02
CA THR A 993 32.50 18.46 -5.74
C THR A 993 32.91 19.93 -5.85
N LEU A 994 33.78 20.37 -4.95
CA LEU A 994 34.28 21.73 -4.93
C LEU A 994 35.79 21.72 -5.18
N GLY A 995 36.18 22.20 -6.34
CA GLY A 995 37.56 22.49 -6.71
C GLY A 995 38.01 23.85 -6.19
N ILE A 996 39.22 23.93 -5.66
CA ILE A 996 39.84 25.18 -5.21
C ILE A 996 41.22 25.33 -5.83
N GLU A 997 41.52 26.51 -6.36
CA GLU A 997 42.87 26.88 -6.83
C GLU A 997 43.42 28.06 -6.02
N TYR A 998 44.54 27.86 -5.33
CA TYR A 998 45.18 28.85 -4.46
C TYR A 998 46.29 29.60 -5.20
N ASN A 999 46.43 30.90 -4.89
CA ASN A 999 47.54 31.70 -5.41
C ASN A 999 48.90 31.31 -4.80
N GLU A 1000 48.91 30.96 -3.51
CA GLU A 1000 50.10 30.50 -2.79
C GLU A 1000 49.90 29.04 -2.32
N PRO A 1001 50.95 28.19 -2.32
CA PRO A 1001 50.83 26.81 -1.87
C PRO A 1001 50.37 26.69 -0.41
N VAL A 1002 49.51 25.71 -0.15
CA VAL A 1002 48.94 25.40 1.16
C VAL A 1002 49.27 23.96 1.56
N LEU A 1003 49.19 23.65 2.86
CA LEU A 1003 49.45 22.31 3.38
C LEU A 1003 48.39 21.30 2.88
N THR A 1004 48.86 20.12 2.47
CA THR A 1004 48.05 18.94 2.11
C THR A 1004 48.69 17.69 2.68
N TRP A 1005 47.93 16.59 2.70
CA TRP A 1005 48.42 15.27 3.08
C TRP A 1005 48.40 14.33 1.87
N GLU A 1006 49.57 13.82 1.52
CA GLU A 1006 49.74 12.75 0.52
C GLU A 1006 50.09 11.43 1.22
N TYR A 1007 50.09 10.32 0.47
CA TYR A 1007 50.44 9.00 1.02
C TYR A 1007 51.83 8.97 1.68
N THR A 1008 52.76 9.82 1.24
CA THR A 1008 54.11 9.96 1.80
C THR A 1008 54.19 10.88 3.02
N GLY A 1009 53.09 11.54 3.39
CA GLY A 1009 52.98 12.48 4.50
C GLY A 1009 52.63 13.91 4.06
N PRO A 1010 52.96 14.93 4.86
CA PRO A 1010 52.59 16.31 4.58
C PRO A 1010 53.38 16.86 3.39
N ASN A 1011 52.67 17.54 2.48
CA ASN A 1011 53.23 18.21 1.31
C ASN A 1011 52.53 19.56 1.11
N THR A 1012 52.86 20.29 0.05
CA THR A 1012 52.14 21.51 -0.34
C THR A 1012 51.47 21.35 -1.70
N THR A 1013 50.27 21.89 -1.82
CA THR A 1013 49.49 21.93 -3.06
C THR A 1013 49.03 23.35 -3.36
N THR A 1014 48.75 23.64 -4.62
CA THR A 1014 48.00 24.85 -5.03
C THR A 1014 46.56 24.53 -5.39
N THR A 1015 46.12 23.28 -5.24
CA THR A 1015 44.77 22.84 -5.57
C THR A 1015 44.21 21.88 -4.54
N ASP A 1016 42.93 22.04 -4.20
CA ASP A 1016 42.18 21.07 -3.40
C ASP A 1016 40.92 20.61 -4.17
N LEU A 1017 40.43 19.43 -3.82
CA LEU A 1017 39.12 18.93 -4.21
C LEU A 1017 38.45 18.31 -2.99
N ILE A 1018 37.24 18.77 -2.67
CA ILE A 1018 36.42 18.20 -1.59
C ILE A 1018 35.06 17.76 -2.12
N CYS A 1019 34.36 16.92 -1.36
CA CYS A 1019 32.99 16.54 -1.65
C CYS A 1019 32.04 17.25 -0.68
N LEU A 1020 30.90 17.69 -1.22
CA LEU A 1020 29.75 18.17 -0.46
C LEU A 1020 28.63 17.14 -0.58
N ARG A 1021 27.90 16.93 0.50
CA ARG A 1021 26.69 16.10 0.55
C ARG A 1021 25.64 16.78 1.40
N PRO A 1022 24.34 16.41 1.27
CA PRO A 1022 23.35 16.74 2.28
C PRO A 1022 23.92 16.51 3.68
N CYS A 1023 23.75 17.47 4.58
CA CYS A 1023 24.24 17.36 5.95
C CYS A 1023 23.68 16.10 6.62
N LEU A 1024 24.54 15.31 7.28
CA LEU A 1024 24.10 14.12 8.02
C LEU A 1024 23.41 14.55 9.30
N GLU A 1025 22.15 14.16 9.44
CA GLU A 1025 21.38 14.37 10.67
C GLU A 1025 21.56 13.19 11.64
N PRO A 1026 21.53 13.43 12.97
CA PRO A 1026 21.65 12.36 13.96
C PRO A 1026 20.54 11.32 13.82
N GLN A 1027 20.88 10.04 13.77
CA GLN A 1027 19.91 8.94 13.69
C GLN A 1027 19.98 8.02 14.90
N VAL A 1028 18.87 7.35 15.22
CA VAL A 1028 18.77 6.41 16.37
C VAL A 1028 19.75 5.24 16.24
N GLY A 1029 20.11 4.85 15.02
CA GLY A 1029 21.06 3.77 14.71
C GLY A 1029 22.53 4.18 14.64
N ASP A 1030 22.88 5.45 14.88
CA ASP A 1030 24.27 5.92 14.81
C ASP A 1030 25.18 5.16 15.78
N LEU A 1031 26.32 4.68 15.28
CA LEU A 1031 27.25 3.82 16.01
C LEU A 1031 28.30 4.65 16.75
N LEU A 1032 28.25 4.65 18.09
CA LEU A 1032 29.21 5.33 18.94
C LEU A 1032 30.61 4.72 18.80
N GLN A 1033 31.58 5.55 18.45
CA GLN A 1033 32.99 5.21 18.28
C GLN A 1033 33.84 5.84 19.38
N HIS A 1034 34.81 5.08 19.86
CA HIS A 1034 35.83 5.55 20.80
C HIS A 1034 37.23 5.26 20.27
N ARG A 1035 38.13 6.23 20.40
CA ARG A 1035 39.58 6.08 20.16
C ARG A 1035 40.33 6.61 21.36
N TYR A 1036 41.32 5.85 21.83
CA TYR A 1036 42.20 6.26 22.91
C TYR A 1036 43.64 5.93 22.57
N PHE A 1037 44.54 6.88 22.80
CA PHE A 1037 45.97 6.67 22.59
C PHE A 1037 46.78 7.53 23.56
N GLU A 1038 47.85 6.97 24.12
CA GLU A 1038 48.76 7.65 25.04
C GLU A 1038 50.21 7.39 24.64
N VAL A 1039 51.01 8.45 24.54
CA VAL A 1039 52.46 8.35 24.40
C VAL A 1039 53.08 8.31 25.79
N PRO A 1040 53.95 7.33 26.13
CA PRO A 1040 54.61 7.28 27.43
C PRO A 1040 55.39 8.57 27.73
N LYS A 1041 55.00 9.31 28.79
CA LYS A 1041 55.53 10.64 29.17
C LYS A 1041 55.28 11.75 28.13
N GLY A 1042 54.33 11.54 27.22
CA GLY A 1042 53.93 12.48 26.17
C GLY A 1042 52.42 12.78 26.23
N PRO A 1043 51.84 13.24 25.11
CA PRO A 1043 50.42 13.56 25.05
C PRO A 1043 49.53 12.30 25.06
N SER A 1044 48.32 12.46 25.60
CA SER A 1044 47.23 11.49 25.52
C SER A 1044 46.05 12.10 24.77
N ILE A 1045 45.25 11.25 24.12
CA ILE A 1045 44.01 11.65 23.44
C ILE A 1045 42.91 10.62 23.66
N SER A 1046 41.69 11.12 23.88
CA SER A 1046 40.45 10.35 23.89
C SER A 1046 39.47 11.03 22.94
N ILE A 1047 38.95 10.30 21.95
CA ILE A 1047 38.02 10.80 20.93
C ILE A 1047 36.75 9.97 21.01
N THR A 1048 35.61 10.66 21.10
CA THR A 1048 34.28 10.05 21.03
C THR A 1048 33.46 10.75 19.94
N PHE A 1049 32.91 9.96 19.02
CA PHE A 1049 32.16 10.42 17.85
C PHE A 1049 31.21 9.32 17.37
N TYR A 1050 30.36 9.61 16.39
CA TYR A 1050 29.46 8.63 15.80
C TYR A 1050 29.81 8.36 14.34
N TRP A 1051 29.72 7.08 13.96
CA TRP A 1051 29.52 6.65 12.57
C TRP A 1051 28.02 6.54 12.29
N PRO A 1052 27.57 6.73 11.05
CA PRO A 1052 26.22 6.33 10.67
C PRO A 1052 26.05 4.80 10.75
N PRO A 1053 24.81 4.28 10.70
CA PRO A 1053 24.56 2.84 10.69
C PRO A 1053 25.26 2.13 9.53
N ASP A 1054 25.61 0.85 9.72
CA ASP A 1054 26.15 0.01 8.64
C ASP A 1054 25.08 -0.16 7.53
N PRO A 1055 25.39 0.15 6.26
CA PRO A 1055 24.44 -0.02 5.16
C PRO A 1055 24.16 -1.50 4.79
N GLY A 1056 24.72 -2.48 5.51
CA GLY A 1056 24.42 -3.90 5.35
C GLY A 1056 25.51 -4.67 4.60
N ALA A 1057 25.14 -5.65 3.76
CA ALA A 1057 26.07 -6.58 3.07
C ALA A 1057 26.94 -5.94 1.97
N ALA A 1058 27.48 -4.74 2.21
CA ALA A 1058 28.48 -4.11 1.36
C ALA A 1058 29.87 -4.56 1.79
N ALA A 1059 30.46 -5.50 1.06
CA ALA A 1059 31.90 -5.75 1.17
C ALA A 1059 32.64 -4.45 0.81
N GLY A 1060 33.23 -3.80 1.82
CA GLY A 1060 34.09 -2.64 1.63
C GLY A 1060 33.47 -1.26 1.86
N TYR A 1061 32.58 -1.12 2.84
CA TYR A 1061 32.09 0.18 3.31
C TYR A 1061 33.17 1.00 4.05
N THR A 1062 33.21 2.33 3.84
CA THR A 1062 34.03 3.28 4.61
C THR A 1062 33.10 4.26 5.33
N ALA A 1063 33.03 4.17 6.66
CA ALA A 1063 32.15 4.98 7.49
C ALA A 1063 32.62 6.45 7.56
N PRO A 1064 31.79 7.42 7.17
CA PRO A 1064 32.08 8.84 7.40
C PRO A 1064 31.82 9.24 8.85
N LEU A 1065 32.18 10.48 9.20
CA LEU A 1065 31.72 11.10 10.44
C LEU A 1065 30.22 11.40 10.32
N SER A 1066 29.41 10.86 11.25
CA SER A 1066 28.05 11.36 11.49
C SER A 1066 28.12 12.65 12.34
N ARG A 1067 28.62 12.56 13.58
CA ARG A 1067 28.74 13.71 14.48
C ARG A 1067 29.79 13.53 15.57
N TRP A 1068 30.33 14.64 16.07
CA TRP A 1068 31.23 14.67 17.22
C TRP A 1068 30.49 14.54 18.54
N VAL A 1069 31.16 13.97 19.55
CA VAL A 1069 30.70 14.01 20.95
C VAL A 1069 31.69 14.83 21.78
N GLU A 1070 32.92 14.34 21.89
CA GLU A 1070 33.96 14.97 22.71
C GLU A 1070 35.33 14.44 22.29
N THR A 1071 36.31 15.35 22.19
CA THR A 1071 37.73 15.00 22.17
C THR A 1071 38.44 15.64 23.36
N VAL A 1072 39.20 14.86 24.11
CA VAL A 1072 40.06 15.33 25.21
C VAL A 1072 41.52 15.05 24.88
N ILE A 1073 42.37 16.08 24.90
CA ILE A 1073 43.81 15.98 24.66
C ILE A 1073 44.56 16.51 25.89
N GLU A 1074 45.48 15.72 26.44
CA GLU A 1074 46.30 16.12 27.58
C GLU A 1074 47.80 16.09 27.20
N GLY A 1075 48.64 16.79 27.99
CA GLY A 1075 50.09 16.79 27.85
C GLY A 1075 50.67 17.88 26.94
N TYR A 1076 49.89 18.50 26.06
CA TYR A 1076 50.32 19.69 25.31
C TYR A 1076 50.19 20.99 26.11
N THR A 1077 49.29 21.03 27.07
CA THR A 1077 49.01 22.20 27.92
C THR A 1077 48.87 21.77 29.38
N SER A 1078 48.91 22.73 30.29
CA SER A 1078 48.74 22.49 31.72
C SER A 1078 47.28 22.17 32.10
N GLU A 1079 46.32 22.63 31.29
CA GLU A 1079 44.91 22.24 31.32
C GLU A 1079 44.59 21.28 30.16
N PRO A 1080 43.72 20.28 30.33
CA PRO A 1080 43.24 19.45 29.21
C PRO A 1080 42.54 20.29 28.14
N ILE A 1081 42.83 20.00 26.87
CA ILE A 1081 42.12 20.56 25.72
C ILE A 1081 40.86 19.72 25.50
N VAL A 1082 39.68 20.31 25.62
CA VAL A 1082 38.39 19.65 25.40
C VAL A 1082 37.71 20.28 24.20
N LEU A 1083 37.30 19.47 23.23
CA LEU A 1083 36.70 19.91 21.97
C LEU A 1083 35.35 19.23 21.72
N HIS A 1084 34.34 20.01 21.35
CA HIS A 1084 33.01 19.57 20.94
C HIS A 1084 32.61 20.13 19.56
N GLY A 1085 33.18 21.26 19.16
CA GLY A 1085 32.80 21.97 17.95
C GLY A 1085 33.09 21.21 16.66
N TRP A 1086 32.21 21.39 15.66
CA TRP A 1086 32.39 20.83 14.32
C TRP A 1086 33.59 21.45 13.59
N TYR A 1087 33.79 22.77 13.70
CA TYR A 1087 34.91 23.46 13.05
C TYR A 1087 36.27 23.12 13.67
N SER A 1088 36.34 22.86 14.98
CA SER A 1088 37.60 22.57 15.70
C SER A 1088 38.14 21.15 15.46
N GLN A 1089 37.36 20.24 14.88
CA GLN A 1089 37.72 18.81 14.77
C GLN A 1089 37.38 18.23 13.39
N THR A 1090 38.37 17.70 12.65
CA THR A 1090 38.16 17.08 11.33
C THR A 1090 38.44 15.59 11.37
N TYR A 1091 37.59 14.82 10.71
CA TYR A 1091 37.75 13.39 10.48
C TYR A 1091 37.95 13.09 8.99
N ARG A 1092 38.90 12.20 8.68
CA ARG A 1092 39.08 11.63 7.34
C ARG A 1092 39.55 10.19 7.46
N PRO A 1093 38.69 9.20 7.23
CA PRO A 1093 39.08 7.80 7.21
C PRO A 1093 39.85 7.45 5.93
N GLU A 1094 40.73 6.47 6.03
CA GLU A 1094 41.21 5.70 4.88
C GLU A 1094 40.20 4.62 4.50
N HIS A 1095 40.46 3.92 3.40
CA HIS A 1095 39.59 2.88 2.88
C HIS A 1095 39.23 1.85 3.97
N HIS A 1096 37.94 1.61 4.17
CA HIS A 1096 37.36 0.72 5.19
C HIS A 1096 37.70 1.10 6.64
N ASN A 1097 38.04 2.38 6.88
CA ASN A 1097 38.44 2.89 8.19
C ASN A 1097 39.66 2.14 8.78
N PHE A 1098 40.49 1.49 7.94
CA PHE A 1098 41.69 0.79 8.42
C PHE A 1098 42.71 1.74 9.05
N GLY A 1099 42.82 2.92 8.47
CA GLY A 1099 43.51 4.08 9.03
C GLY A 1099 42.53 5.24 9.18
N GLU A 1100 42.75 6.09 10.18
CA GLU A 1100 41.87 7.22 10.47
C GLU A 1100 42.70 8.45 10.81
N HIS A 1101 42.47 9.55 10.08
CA HIS A 1101 43.09 10.84 10.36
C HIS A 1101 42.11 11.72 11.14
N PHE A 1102 42.63 12.33 12.20
CA PHE A 1102 41.94 13.31 13.02
C PHE A 1102 42.77 14.60 13.10
N LEU A 1103 42.21 15.73 12.75
CA LEU A 1103 42.90 17.03 12.82
C LEU A 1103 42.15 17.99 13.72
N PHE A 1104 42.84 18.48 14.74
CA PHE A 1104 42.29 19.37 15.74
C PHE A 1104 42.90 20.76 15.64
N GLU A 1105 42.05 21.78 15.65
CA GLU A 1105 42.44 23.20 15.73
C GLU A 1105 41.77 23.82 16.96
N PRO A 1106 42.38 23.70 18.16
CA PRO A 1106 41.73 24.05 19.43
C PRO A 1106 41.20 25.49 19.50
N ARG A 1107 41.83 26.44 18.81
CA ARG A 1107 41.37 27.85 18.78
C ARG A 1107 40.00 28.08 18.14
N LEU A 1108 39.49 27.11 17.37
CA LEU A 1108 38.14 27.18 16.80
C LEU A 1108 37.08 26.64 17.76
N GLU A 1109 37.49 26.13 18.93
CA GLU A 1109 36.57 25.63 19.94
C GLU A 1109 35.91 26.79 20.70
N GLU A 1110 34.58 26.75 20.78
CA GLU A 1110 33.84 27.72 21.54
C GLU A 1110 34.14 27.59 23.05
N GLY A 1111 34.53 28.69 23.68
CA GLY A 1111 34.77 28.72 25.13
C GLY A 1111 36.13 28.15 25.58
N ILE A 1112 37.05 27.87 24.67
CA ILE A 1112 38.40 27.40 25.05
C ILE A 1112 39.16 28.45 25.86
N SER A 1113 39.96 28.00 26.84
CA SER A 1113 40.65 28.91 27.75
C SER A 1113 41.78 29.66 27.05
N GLN A 1114 41.91 30.97 27.34
CA GLN A 1114 43.00 31.79 26.80
C GLN A 1114 44.37 31.23 27.22
N GLN A 1115 44.44 30.57 28.38
CA GLN A 1115 45.66 29.91 28.85
C GLN A 1115 46.09 28.77 27.91
N ILE A 1116 45.15 27.92 27.50
CA ILE A 1116 45.43 26.87 26.49
C ILE A 1116 45.96 27.51 25.20
N LEU A 1117 45.31 28.58 24.72
CA LEU A 1117 45.73 29.27 23.50
C LEU A 1117 47.13 29.88 23.61
N ASP A 1118 47.45 30.52 24.74
CA ASP A 1118 48.76 31.12 24.98
C ASP A 1118 49.86 30.04 25.06
N GLU A 1119 49.59 28.90 25.71
CA GLU A 1119 50.53 27.79 25.82
C GLU A 1119 50.76 27.09 24.47
N LEU A 1120 49.71 26.86 23.69
CA LEU A 1120 49.83 26.32 22.33
C LEU A 1120 50.56 27.30 21.40
N GLY A 1121 50.25 28.60 21.49
CA GLY A 1121 50.95 29.65 20.76
C GLY A 1121 52.44 29.74 21.10
N ALA A 1122 52.80 29.61 22.38
CA ALA A 1122 54.20 29.58 22.82
C ALA A 1122 54.96 28.35 22.32
N LYS A 1123 54.25 27.27 21.97
CA LYS A 1123 54.82 26.04 21.39
C LYS A 1123 54.74 26.00 19.86
N ASP A 1124 54.23 27.05 19.22
CA ASP A 1124 53.93 27.08 17.78
C ASP A 1124 53.07 25.86 17.35
N ILE A 1125 52.01 25.59 18.11
CA ILE A 1125 51.04 24.52 17.81
C ILE A 1125 49.71 25.17 17.39
N ARG A 1126 49.42 25.09 16.10
CA ARG A 1126 48.12 25.42 15.48
C ARG A 1126 47.26 24.17 15.33
N PHE A 1127 47.80 23.12 14.71
CA PHE A 1127 47.10 21.87 14.47
C PHE A 1127 47.71 20.74 15.30
N ILE A 1128 46.85 19.86 15.80
CA ILE A 1128 47.23 18.56 16.36
C ILE A 1128 46.63 17.50 15.44
N HIS A 1129 47.49 16.80 14.69
CA HIS A 1129 47.11 15.70 13.82
C HIS A 1129 47.37 14.38 14.54
N PHE A 1130 46.32 13.60 14.69
CA PHE A 1130 46.38 12.24 15.20
C PHE A 1130 46.01 11.26 14.07
N TYR A 1131 46.85 10.27 13.85
CA TYR A 1131 46.53 9.13 12.98
C TYR A 1131 46.38 7.89 13.83
N TYR A 1132 45.35 7.11 13.54
CA TYR A 1132 45.03 5.87 14.24
C TYR A 1132 44.91 4.72 13.25
N GLU A 1133 45.56 3.60 13.53
CA GLU A 1133 45.55 2.39 12.69
C GLU A 1133 45.69 1.15 13.58
N PHE A 1134 44.69 0.25 13.55
CA PHE A 1134 44.70 -1.02 14.30
C PHE A 1134 45.12 -0.94 15.77
N GLY A 1135 44.67 0.08 16.52
CA GLY A 1135 45.00 0.25 17.94
C GLY A 1135 46.35 0.92 18.22
N ASN A 1136 47.11 1.26 17.18
CA ASN A 1136 48.28 2.13 17.28
C ASN A 1136 47.95 3.51 16.75
N GLY A 1137 48.79 4.50 17.10
CA GLY A 1137 48.66 5.82 16.54
C GLY A 1137 49.92 6.64 16.67
N TRP A 1138 49.91 7.83 16.09
CA TRP A 1138 50.97 8.81 16.24
C TRP A 1138 50.39 10.23 16.24
N PHE A 1139 51.14 11.15 16.86
CA PHE A 1139 50.82 12.57 16.86
C PHE A 1139 51.80 13.34 15.99
N ARG A 1140 51.30 14.38 15.31
CA ARG A 1140 52.12 15.42 14.69
C ARG A 1140 51.47 16.78 14.92
N THR A 1141 52.28 17.79 15.22
CA THR A 1141 51.82 19.16 15.39
C THR A 1141 52.31 20.06 14.26
N TYR A 1142 51.52 21.06 13.91
CA TYR A 1142 51.85 22.03 12.85
C TYR A 1142 51.65 23.45 13.36
N GLY A 1143 52.57 24.34 13.02
CA GLY A 1143 52.58 25.73 13.49
C GLY A 1143 51.76 26.71 12.65
N PHE A 1144 51.93 28.00 12.93
CA PHE A 1144 51.16 29.08 12.31
C PHE A 1144 51.70 29.52 10.95
N GLU A 1145 52.95 29.17 10.63
CA GLU A 1145 53.53 29.41 9.31
C GLU A 1145 53.27 28.20 8.39
N GLU A 1146 52.55 28.40 7.29
CA GLU A 1146 52.33 27.40 6.24
C GLU A 1146 53.59 27.26 5.36
N LYS A 1147 54.72 26.86 5.98
CA LYS A 1147 55.98 26.66 5.25
C LYS A 1147 56.06 25.25 4.68
N PRO A 1148 56.55 25.08 3.44
CA PRO A 1148 56.84 23.76 2.90
C PRO A 1148 57.88 23.07 3.79
N PHE A 1149 57.58 21.84 4.19
CA PHE A 1149 58.56 20.97 4.83
C PHE A 1149 59.62 20.61 3.77
N TYR A 1150 60.83 21.14 3.91
CA TYR A 1150 61.99 20.61 3.22
C TYR A 1150 62.60 19.51 4.10
N PRO A 1151 62.85 18.29 3.59
CA PRO A 1151 63.53 17.22 4.34
C PRO A 1151 64.98 17.52 4.77
N ALA A 1152 65.40 18.79 4.72
CA ALA A 1152 66.78 19.22 4.86
C ALA A 1152 67.15 19.73 6.26
N ASP A 1153 66.22 19.96 7.19
CA ASP A 1153 66.54 20.38 8.57
C ASP A 1153 66.92 19.18 9.48
N ILE A 1154 67.73 18.26 8.94
CA ILE A 1154 68.41 17.18 9.69
C ILE A 1154 69.92 17.45 9.72
N ASP A 1155 70.33 18.67 10.03
CA ASP A 1155 71.73 19.02 10.26
C ASP A 1155 71.97 19.80 11.55
N GLY A 1156 71.86 19.05 12.65
CA GLY A 1156 72.95 19.01 13.64
C GLY A 1156 72.91 20.06 14.76
N ASP A 1157 72.02 19.87 15.73
CA ASP A 1157 72.32 20.21 17.13
C ASP A 1157 71.97 19.00 18.01
N GLU A 1158 72.87 18.71 18.95
CA GLU A 1158 72.94 17.51 19.77
C GLU A 1158 71.87 17.56 20.88
N ASP A 1159 70.62 17.17 20.58
CA ASP A 1159 69.62 16.77 21.61
C ASP A 1159 68.40 16.04 21.01
N THR A 1160 68.61 15.05 20.12
CA THR A 1160 67.54 14.15 19.67
C THR A 1160 67.50 12.87 20.51
N ASP A 1161 66.47 12.77 21.35
CA ASP A 1161 66.08 11.55 22.07
C ASP A 1161 65.55 10.49 21.07
N PHE A 1162 65.66 9.24 21.47
CA PHE A 1162 65.67 8.02 20.64
C PHE A 1162 64.27 7.62 20.09
N ALA A 1163 63.56 8.51 19.40
CA ALA A 1163 62.18 8.27 18.91
C ALA A 1163 61.93 8.52 17.40
N ASP A 1164 62.93 8.90 16.61
CA ASP A 1164 62.74 9.29 15.19
C ASP A 1164 63.20 8.25 14.14
N TYR A 1165 63.29 6.95 14.50
CA TYR A 1165 63.57 5.88 13.51
C TYR A 1165 62.76 4.61 13.77
N SER A 1166 61.45 4.68 13.52
CA SER A 1166 60.64 3.52 13.18
C SER A 1166 59.33 3.99 12.56
N ILE A 1167 59.01 3.46 11.38
CA ILE A 1167 57.78 3.59 10.55
C ILE A 1167 58.12 4.18 9.16
N LEU A 1168 58.78 3.34 8.34
CA LEU A 1168 58.68 3.30 6.85
C LEU A 1168 59.65 2.28 6.21
N ALA A 1169 60.53 1.63 6.98
CA ALA A 1169 61.47 0.62 6.45
C ALA A 1169 61.25 -0.82 6.97
N GLY A 1170 60.16 -1.10 7.70
CA GLY A 1170 59.97 -2.39 8.41
C GLY A 1170 58.72 -3.21 8.06
N ARG A 1171 57.92 -2.82 7.04
CA ARG A 1171 56.66 -3.54 6.71
C ARG A 1171 56.50 -3.99 5.26
N TRP A 1172 57.58 -4.04 4.49
CA TRP A 1172 57.59 -4.59 3.13
C TRP A 1172 58.78 -5.53 2.86
N GLN A 1173 59.41 -6.09 3.91
CA GLN A 1173 60.58 -6.98 3.74
C GLN A 1173 60.55 -8.35 4.43
N ASP A 1174 59.56 -8.71 5.24
CA ASP A 1174 59.63 -9.97 6.03
C ASP A 1174 58.57 -11.03 5.72
N VAL A 1175 57.86 -10.96 4.59
CA VAL A 1175 56.98 -12.08 4.17
C VAL A 1175 57.19 -12.46 2.70
N VAL A 1176 58.42 -12.89 2.34
CA VAL A 1176 58.62 -13.92 1.31
C VAL A 1176 59.94 -14.67 1.60
N CYS A 1177 59.80 -15.95 1.99
CA CYS A 1177 60.79 -17.03 1.99
C CYS A 1177 62.28 -16.67 1.74
N ASP A 1178 63.10 -16.78 2.79
CA ASP A 1178 64.57 -16.56 2.79
C ASP A 1178 65.37 -17.43 1.78
N GLU A 1179 64.75 -18.40 1.12
CA GLU A 1179 65.42 -19.26 0.12
C GLU A 1179 65.13 -18.88 -1.35
N CYS A 1180 64.29 -17.88 -1.64
CA CYS A 1180 63.86 -17.56 -3.01
C CYS A 1180 64.44 -16.27 -3.62
N GLY A 1181 64.96 -15.32 -2.83
CA GLY A 1181 65.54 -14.08 -3.35
C GLY A 1181 64.53 -13.11 -4.00
N GLY A 1182 63.56 -12.58 -3.24
CA GLY A 1182 62.83 -11.34 -3.58
C GLY A 1182 61.96 -11.32 -4.86
N ALA A 1183 61.21 -10.23 -5.05
CA ALA A 1183 60.23 -10.05 -6.15
C ALA A 1183 60.86 -9.62 -7.51
N ASP A 1184 62.17 -9.74 -7.64
CA ASP A 1184 62.92 -9.51 -8.87
C ASP A 1184 63.40 -10.88 -9.38
N LEU A 1185 62.49 -11.59 -10.05
CA LEU A 1185 62.69 -12.99 -10.43
C LEU A 1185 63.79 -13.20 -11.47
N ASN A 1186 64.21 -12.15 -12.17
CA ASN A 1186 65.25 -12.20 -13.20
C ASN A 1186 66.58 -11.53 -12.78
N GLY A 1187 66.61 -10.83 -11.65
CA GLY A 1187 67.80 -10.27 -11.02
C GLY A 1187 68.38 -9.06 -11.74
N ASP A 1188 67.57 -8.33 -12.51
CA ASP A 1188 67.99 -7.14 -13.26
C ASP A 1188 67.87 -5.83 -12.45
N GLY A 1189 67.35 -5.92 -11.22
CA GLY A 1189 67.19 -4.81 -10.29
C GLY A 1189 65.96 -3.96 -10.53
N ARG A 1190 64.97 -4.43 -11.31
CA ARG A 1190 63.71 -3.72 -11.56
C ARG A 1190 62.51 -4.67 -11.46
N VAL A 1191 61.44 -4.22 -10.80
CA VAL A 1191 60.14 -4.90 -10.82
C VAL A 1191 59.32 -4.34 -11.96
N THR A 1192 59.02 -5.16 -12.97
CA THR A 1192 58.24 -4.78 -14.15
C THR A 1192 56.84 -5.40 -14.14
N GLY A 1193 55.96 -4.92 -15.02
CA GLY A 1193 54.63 -5.52 -15.21
C GLY A 1193 54.66 -6.97 -15.71
N GLU A 1194 55.81 -7.46 -16.18
CA GLU A 1194 56.02 -8.85 -16.60
C GLU A 1194 56.37 -9.75 -15.39
N ASP A 1195 57.12 -9.23 -14.41
CA ASP A 1195 57.42 -9.92 -13.14
C ASP A 1195 56.18 -10.10 -12.26
N LEU A 1196 55.29 -9.10 -12.25
CA LEU A 1196 53.98 -9.19 -11.58
C LEU A 1196 53.03 -10.18 -12.28
N ARG A 1197 53.18 -10.37 -13.60
CA ARG A 1197 52.38 -11.34 -14.38
C ARG A 1197 52.81 -12.78 -14.13
N GLU A 1198 54.10 -13.05 -13.96
CA GLU A 1198 54.61 -14.37 -13.56
C GLU A 1198 54.28 -14.71 -12.10
N LEU A 1199 54.31 -13.74 -11.18
CA LEU A 1199 53.92 -13.94 -9.78
C LEU A 1199 52.44 -14.36 -9.67
N THR A 1200 51.58 -13.77 -10.51
CA THR A 1200 50.14 -14.09 -10.58
C THR A 1200 49.89 -15.49 -11.17
N TYR A 1201 50.71 -15.94 -12.13
CA TYR A 1201 50.64 -17.29 -12.70
C TYR A 1201 51.08 -18.38 -11.70
N HIS A 1202 52.04 -18.08 -10.83
CA HIS A 1202 52.49 -19.00 -9.78
C HIS A 1202 51.54 -19.08 -8.58
N TRP A 1203 50.82 -18.00 -8.26
CA TRP A 1203 49.84 -17.97 -7.18
C TRP A 1203 48.54 -18.74 -7.52
N LEU A 1204 48.14 -18.77 -8.79
CA LEU A 1204 46.93 -19.47 -9.25
C LEU A 1204 47.10 -20.98 -9.49
N ALA A 1205 48.32 -21.52 -9.45
CA ALA A 1205 48.60 -22.96 -9.64
C ALA A 1205 48.75 -23.75 -8.31
N GLY A 1206 48.47 -23.11 -7.16
CA GLY A 1206 48.82 -23.62 -5.82
C GLY A 1206 47.66 -23.94 -4.88
N PHE A 1207 46.46 -24.24 -5.38
CA PHE A 1207 45.36 -24.78 -4.57
C PHE A 1207 45.09 -26.25 -4.94
N GLU A 1208 45.59 -27.17 -4.11
CA GLU A 1208 44.98 -28.47 -3.79
C GLU A 1208 44.69 -28.53 -2.29
#